data_AF-A0A9D2IRC9-F1
#
_entry.id   AF-A0A9D2IRC9-F1
#
_cell.length_a   1.000
_cell.length_b   1.000
_cell.length_c   1.000
_cell.angle_alpha   90.00
_cell.angle_beta   90.00
_cell.angle_gamma   90.00
#
_symmetry.space_group_name_H-M   'P 1'
#
loop_
_entity.id
_entity.type
_entity.pdbx_description
1 polymer ?
#
loop_
_entity_poly.entity_id
_entity_poly.type
_entity_poly.pdbx_seq_one_letter_code
_entity_poly.pdbx_strand_id
1 'polypeptide(L)'
;MKNDWANILRQDLTAYRCLPFWSWNDHLQDEELVRQIRQMKQAGMGGFFMHARSGLTLEYMSDAWFHAVDICRKEAAAQGMEAWCYDENGWPSGFAGMKLLEDPENWAHYLTCRKTDRFDPAALAVYSRQGNVLRRVPADEPGPGEYWCVYDHTNGSVVDILNPRVVRRFIEETHERYFARFSADFARTFCGFFTDEPQYFRWETAYTPVILEAYREKYGEDLLDVLGALFVDCRQAPEMRLRYWKLMNRLFTDSFIRQIYDWCEAHGCRITGHAVEEQQLSTQMWCCAGVMPFYEYEHIPGVDWLGREISTEILPRQVSSAAQQLGRPQVLTESFACAGWDATPRELKRIGEWQYVHGVNRMCSHLFAYSIRGNRKKDHPGFFSEHSPWFSELRQFNDHFTALGCMLSQSQEVVHAAVLHPMHAAYLTYDRHRDAESVAPLEQAFADLAERLGAAHIGHHYLDETLLAKYGRVEGTSLVMGRCRYDFLLIPDMPCMDGSTAALLKAYVQNGGRLYLDGQRPSLIDGRPADTGWLAPNLTWEELAQEEIQVDDPATAVRSTLRHSENGDFLFAVNLSKDTVHTLRYRLLAEGAALFFPLTGECRPLAYEKEGDGICLTLHFKPGQSHIVLLGPAEPAPAPAPEQRERHGLRGKPPHALLTACAENTLKLDYVRISYDGVRYTAPLPIPAAADALLRKRRNGDVYLKYSFTVQDLPETLAAEIEPMNVRAVWVNGREITADGQGTLEKQFLRADIREYVQAGKNELTCRIHYHQPDMVYDVLFDRTDVTESLINCLTYDTEIDAAYLRGSFGVRSLGGYADAKPGIALSEGPFVLTALPQELESARINRQGFPFFAGRMTLRFTAELPDPNRSLRLHGRYATAQVSVNGVEFPTLLLEDELDVHRALRPGVNEVCITLCCSNRNLFGPSHVKDDPEPMMVFPDHFDPGKDWQNGKNPRYTDSYSFIDFGLDEWEWIPVQPAKKDQ
;
A
#
# COMPACT_ATOMS: atom_id res chain seq x y z
N MET A 1 10.69 -17.38 -33.53
CA MET A 1 9.68 -16.31 -33.45
C MET A 1 10.40 -14.96 -33.28
N LYS A 2 9.77 -13.86 -33.70
CA LYS A 2 10.33 -12.49 -33.65
C LYS A 2 10.19 -11.97 -32.22
N ASN A 3 11.28 -11.49 -31.61
CA ASN A 3 11.20 -10.63 -30.43
C ASN A 3 10.79 -9.22 -30.88
N ASP A 4 9.59 -8.77 -30.52
CA ASP A 4 9.08 -7.44 -30.86
C ASP A 4 8.91 -6.51 -29.64
N TRP A 5 9.27 -6.98 -28.44
CA TRP A 5 9.11 -6.20 -27.20
C TRP A 5 9.79 -4.83 -27.25
N ALA A 6 10.98 -4.76 -27.85
CA ALA A 6 11.69 -3.48 -28.01
C ALA A 6 10.91 -2.46 -28.86
N ASN A 7 10.05 -2.90 -29.78
CA ASN A 7 9.19 -2.02 -30.57
C ASN A 7 7.91 -1.68 -29.80
N ILE A 8 7.28 -2.66 -29.14
CA ILE A 8 6.08 -2.44 -28.31
C ILE A 8 6.36 -1.41 -27.21
N LEU A 9 7.49 -1.53 -26.51
CA LEU A 9 7.87 -0.65 -25.41
C LEU A 9 8.26 0.78 -25.85
N ARG A 10 8.39 1.02 -27.16
CA ARG A 10 8.59 2.37 -27.73
C ARG A 10 7.29 3.04 -28.18
N GLN A 11 6.16 2.32 -28.13
CA GLN A 11 4.85 2.88 -28.45
C GLN A 11 4.31 3.71 -27.29
N ASP A 12 3.09 4.23 -27.44
CA ASP A 12 2.39 4.90 -26.35
C ASP A 12 1.98 3.88 -25.27
N LEU A 13 2.61 4.00 -24.10
CA LEU A 13 2.36 3.13 -22.95
C LEU A 13 1.42 3.76 -21.91
N THR A 14 0.68 4.83 -22.25
CA THR A 14 -0.16 5.57 -21.29
C THR A 14 -1.13 4.66 -20.52
N ALA A 15 -1.70 3.64 -21.17
CA ALA A 15 -2.60 2.68 -20.53
C ALA A 15 -1.96 1.85 -19.39
N TYR A 16 -0.63 1.73 -19.36
CA TYR A 16 0.11 0.93 -18.35
C TYR A 16 0.79 1.81 -17.30
N ARG A 17 0.75 3.13 -17.47
CA ARG A 17 1.36 4.06 -16.52
C ARG A 17 0.60 4.08 -15.19
N CYS A 18 1.34 4.43 -14.15
CA CYS A 18 0.80 4.61 -12.79
C CYS A 18 -0.36 5.61 -12.77
N LEU A 19 -1.38 5.30 -11.96
CA LEU A 19 -2.53 6.14 -11.65
C LEU A 19 -2.51 6.48 -10.16
N PRO A 20 -1.82 7.53 -9.69
CA PRO A 20 -1.78 7.86 -8.27
C PRO A 20 -3.15 8.27 -7.73
N PHE A 21 -3.36 8.03 -6.44
CA PHE A 21 -4.33 8.81 -5.68
C PHE A 21 -3.87 10.25 -5.58
N TRP A 22 -4.67 11.16 -6.12
CA TRP A 22 -4.40 12.59 -6.00
C TRP A 22 -5.27 13.16 -4.88
N SER A 23 -4.67 13.30 -3.71
CA SER A 23 -5.35 13.75 -2.50
C SER A 23 -5.71 15.22 -2.60
N TRP A 24 -6.96 15.50 -2.96
CA TRP A 24 -7.57 16.83 -2.86
C TRP A 24 -7.87 17.10 -1.40
N ASN A 25 -6.91 17.74 -0.73
CA ASN A 25 -6.90 17.88 0.71
C ASN A 25 -6.73 19.33 1.17
N ASP A 26 -6.96 20.34 0.34
CA ASP A 26 -6.86 21.75 0.77
C ASP A 26 -7.85 22.61 -0.02
N HIS A 27 -7.73 23.94 0.06
CA HIS A 27 -8.39 24.84 -0.86
C HIS A 27 -7.82 24.68 -2.29
N LEU A 28 -8.67 24.16 -3.17
CA LEU A 28 -8.31 23.87 -4.56
C LEU A 28 -8.26 25.15 -5.39
N GLN A 29 -7.12 25.42 -6.00
CA GLN A 29 -6.87 26.57 -6.88
C GLN A 29 -6.69 26.09 -8.31
N ASP A 30 -7.38 26.73 -9.25
CA ASP A 30 -7.39 26.37 -10.67
C ASP A 30 -5.98 26.19 -11.26
N GLU A 31 -5.09 27.15 -11.01
CA GLU A 31 -3.71 27.11 -11.52
C GLU A 31 -2.89 25.98 -10.90
N GLU A 32 -3.16 25.64 -9.63
CA GLU A 32 -2.45 24.57 -8.94
C GLU A 32 -2.90 23.20 -9.42
N LEU A 33 -4.19 23.00 -9.62
CA LEU A 33 -4.74 21.77 -10.22
C LEU A 33 -4.06 21.49 -11.57
N VAL A 34 -4.01 22.51 -12.44
CA VAL A 34 -3.35 22.41 -13.76
C VAL A 34 -1.85 22.13 -13.62
N ARG A 35 -1.16 22.79 -12.70
CA ARG A 35 0.27 22.61 -12.49
C ARG A 35 0.59 21.19 -12.02
N GLN A 36 -0.15 20.66 -11.05
CA GLN A 36 0.06 19.32 -10.51
C GLN A 36 -0.22 18.23 -11.55
N ILE A 37 -1.24 18.40 -12.41
CA ILE A 37 -1.47 17.48 -13.54
C ILE A 37 -0.26 17.42 -14.47
N ARG A 38 0.33 18.58 -14.80
CA ARG A 38 1.55 18.63 -15.62
C ARG A 38 2.76 18.04 -14.91
N GLN A 39 2.87 18.18 -13.59
CA GLN A 39 3.91 17.53 -12.80
C GLN A 39 3.75 16.01 -12.78
N MET A 40 2.54 15.50 -12.62
CA MET A 40 2.25 14.06 -12.72
C MET A 40 2.66 13.52 -14.09
N LYS A 41 2.35 14.24 -15.19
CA LYS A 41 2.82 13.87 -16.54
C LYS A 41 4.35 13.81 -16.63
N GLN A 42 5.04 14.83 -16.09
CA GLN A 42 6.50 14.89 -16.07
C GLN A 42 7.10 13.75 -15.24
N ALA A 43 6.45 13.35 -14.16
CA ALA A 43 6.83 12.20 -13.33
C ALA A 43 6.48 10.84 -13.96
N GLY A 44 5.97 10.79 -15.20
CA GLY A 44 5.68 9.54 -15.89
C GLY A 44 4.36 8.87 -15.50
N MET A 45 3.44 9.58 -14.87
CA MET A 45 2.11 9.07 -14.53
C MET A 45 1.17 9.16 -15.74
N GLY A 46 0.22 8.23 -15.84
CA GLY A 46 -0.72 8.11 -16.97
C GLY A 46 -2.04 8.82 -16.75
N GLY A 47 -2.34 9.20 -15.51
CA GLY A 47 -3.63 9.70 -15.08
C GLY A 47 -3.62 9.95 -13.58
N PHE A 48 -4.80 10.00 -12.97
CA PHE A 48 -4.98 10.20 -11.53
C PHE A 48 -6.42 9.90 -11.10
N PHE A 49 -6.60 9.57 -9.82
CA PHE A 49 -7.89 9.51 -9.14
C PHE A 49 -8.08 10.80 -8.31
N MET A 50 -9.14 11.56 -8.56
CA MET A 50 -9.42 12.82 -7.84
C MET A 50 -10.03 12.52 -6.45
N HIS A 51 -9.17 12.22 -5.48
CA HIS A 51 -9.54 11.67 -4.18
C HIS A 51 -9.81 12.79 -3.17
N ALA A 52 -11.08 12.97 -2.77
CA ALA A 52 -11.47 13.86 -1.68
C ALA A 52 -10.95 13.33 -0.34
N ARG A 53 -10.17 14.14 0.39
CA ARG A 53 -9.44 13.66 1.57
C ARG A 53 -9.41 14.69 2.70
N SER A 54 -9.13 14.21 3.91
CA SER A 54 -9.06 15.05 5.12
C SER A 54 -8.23 16.32 4.89
N GLY A 55 -8.85 17.46 5.15
CA GLY A 55 -8.28 18.78 4.87
C GLY A 55 -8.93 19.54 3.72
N LEU A 56 -9.76 18.87 2.90
CA LEU A 56 -10.53 19.51 1.82
C LEU A 56 -11.50 20.54 2.41
N THR A 57 -11.32 21.81 2.02
CA THR A 57 -12.16 22.92 2.50
C THR A 57 -13.43 23.11 1.67
N LEU A 58 -13.54 22.38 0.57
CA LEU A 58 -14.63 22.48 -0.39
C LEU A 58 -15.66 21.39 -0.11
N GLU A 59 -16.94 21.75 -0.13
CA GLU A 59 -18.03 20.80 0.08
C GLU A 59 -18.10 19.79 -1.09
N TYR A 60 -18.03 18.50 -0.75
CA TYR A 60 -18.13 17.40 -1.71
C TYR A 60 -19.44 17.47 -2.51
N MET A 61 -19.38 17.21 -3.82
CA MET A 61 -20.53 17.32 -4.75
C MET A 61 -21.15 18.72 -4.90
N SER A 62 -20.52 19.77 -4.39
CA SER A 62 -20.95 21.17 -4.62
C SER A 62 -20.63 21.67 -6.04
N ASP A 63 -21.13 22.85 -6.42
CA ASP A 63 -20.77 23.47 -7.71
C ASP A 63 -19.28 23.77 -7.81
N ALA A 64 -18.64 24.12 -6.70
CA ALA A 64 -17.19 24.33 -6.66
C ALA A 64 -16.42 23.01 -6.88
N TRP A 65 -16.93 21.88 -6.38
CA TRP A 65 -16.36 20.54 -6.62
C TRP A 65 -16.35 20.25 -8.12
N PHE A 66 -17.52 20.43 -8.76
CA PHE A 66 -17.65 20.18 -10.19
C PHE A 66 -16.87 21.16 -11.06
N HIS A 67 -16.63 22.39 -10.60
CA HIS A 67 -15.70 23.33 -11.26
C HIS A 67 -14.26 22.80 -11.26
N ALA A 68 -13.76 22.34 -10.11
CA ALA A 68 -12.43 21.74 -10.01
C ALA A 68 -12.30 20.48 -10.89
N VAL A 69 -13.31 19.62 -10.88
CA VAL A 69 -13.39 18.43 -11.75
C VAL A 69 -13.37 18.81 -13.23
N ASP A 70 -14.10 19.85 -13.64
CA ASP A 70 -14.16 20.32 -15.02
C ASP A 70 -12.80 20.85 -15.52
N ILE A 71 -12.04 21.52 -14.65
CA ILE A 71 -10.66 21.93 -14.95
C ILE A 71 -9.77 20.71 -15.15
N CYS A 72 -9.83 19.77 -14.22
CA CYS A 72 -8.94 18.61 -14.21
C CYS A 72 -9.17 17.69 -15.41
N ARG A 73 -10.43 17.40 -15.78
CA ARG A 73 -10.73 16.58 -16.96
C ARG A 73 -10.26 17.25 -18.25
N LYS A 74 -10.36 18.58 -18.36
CA LYS A 74 -9.93 19.34 -19.55
C LYS A 74 -8.41 19.35 -19.68
N GLU A 75 -7.70 19.58 -18.58
CA GLU A 75 -6.23 19.52 -18.60
C GLU A 75 -5.73 18.09 -18.82
N ALA A 76 -6.36 17.07 -18.22
CA ALA A 76 -6.02 15.67 -18.49
C ALA A 76 -6.16 15.33 -19.98
N ALA A 77 -7.26 15.73 -20.61
CA ALA A 77 -7.45 15.56 -22.05
C ALA A 77 -6.36 16.29 -22.88
N ALA A 78 -5.97 17.50 -22.47
CA ALA A 78 -4.89 18.25 -23.14
C ALA A 78 -3.51 17.58 -22.98
N GLN A 79 -3.26 16.89 -21.87
CA GLN A 79 -2.01 16.17 -21.60
C GLN A 79 -2.00 14.71 -22.07
N GLY A 80 -3.12 14.21 -22.62
CA GLY A 80 -3.30 12.79 -22.92
C GLY A 80 -3.12 11.94 -21.66
N MET A 81 -3.86 12.27 -20.61
CA MET A 81 -3.89 11.57 -19.33
C MET A 81 -5.30 11.08 -19.00
N GLU A 82 -5.38 10.02 -18.22
CA GLU A 82 -6.63 9.45 -17.72
C GLU A 82 -7.13 10.23 -16.49
N ALA A 83 -8.32 10.84 -16.58
CA ALA A 83 -9.02 11.40 -15.43
C ALA A 83 -10.03 10.37 -14.88
N TRP A 84 -9.90 10.02 -13.61
CA TRP A 84 -10.81 9.14 -12.89
C TRP A 84 -11.50 9.86 -11.75
N CYS A 85 -12.80 9.63 -11.62
CA CYS A 85 -13.60 10.07 -10.48
C CYS A 85 -13.32 9.18 -9.28
N TYR A 86 -13.40 9.75 -8.09
CA TYR A 86 -13.46 9.02 -6.82
C TYR A 86 -14.88 9.15 -6.28
N ASP A 87 -15.48 8.03 -5.87
CA ASP A 87 -16.92 7.94 -5.60
C ASP A 87 -17.32 8.30 -4.16
N GLU A 88 -16.37 8.74 -3.32
CA GLU A 88 -16.60 9.07 -1.91
C GLU A 88 -15.87 10.36 -1.44
N ASN A 89 -16.13 10.81 -0.22
CA ASN A 89 -15.30 11.76 0.51
C ASN A 89 -14.69 11.07 1.75
N GLY A 90 -13.38 10.83 1.72
CA GLY A 90 -12.75 9.84 2.59
C GLY A 90 -13.09 8.41 2.11
N TRP A 91 -12.96 7.45 3.02
CA TRP A 91 -13.25 6.03 2.79
C TRP A 91 -13.90 5.45 4.06
N PRO A 92 -14.66 4.34 3.99
CA PRO A 92 -14.98 3.50 2.82
C PRO A 92 -16.08 4.06 1.91
N SER A 93 -16.17 3.60 0.66
CA SER A 93 -17.22 3.98 -0.29
C SER A 93 -18.61 3.47 0.10
N GLY A 94 -19.62 4.34 -0.04
CA GLY A 94 -21.04 3.94 -0.01
C GLY A 94 -21.97 4.93 0.65
N PHE A 95 -21.46 5.98 1.31
CA PHE A 95 -22.26 6.91 2.12
C PHE A 95 -22.29 8.35 1.60
N ALA A 96 -21.56 8.65 0.51
CA ALA A 96 -21.58 9.89 -0.28
C ALA A 96 -21.35 11.18 0.53
N GLY A 97 -20.20 11.30 1.19
CA GLY A 97 -19.82 12.48 1.98
C GLY A 97 -20.76 12.72 3.15
N MET A 98 -21.09 11.63 3.84
CA MET A 98 -22.06 11.53 4.94
C MET A 98 -23.53 11.73 4.54
N LYS A 99 -23.84 11.97 3.26
CA LYS A 99 -25.20 12.32 2.83
C LYS A 99 -26.22 11.24 3.18
N LEU A 100 -25.87 9.96 3.01
CA LEU A 100 -26.78 8.85 3.27
C LEU A 100 -26.96 8.58 4.77
N LEU A 101 -26.05 9.04 5.63
CA LEU A 101 -26.13 8.87 7.09
C LEU A 101 -27.20 9.77 7.74
N GLU A 102 -27.68 10.79 7.03
CA GLU A 102 -28.79 11.66 7.47
C GLU A 102 -30.10 10.89 7.67
N ASP A 103 -30.28 9.75 6.99
CA ASP A 103 -31.46 8.90 7.11
C ASP A 103 -31.11 7.63 7.93
N PRO A 104 -31.66 7.48 9.16
CA PRO A 104 -31.42 6.31 9.98
C PRO A 104 -31.85 4.97 9.35
N GLU A 105 -32.71 4.97 8.34
CA GLU A 105 -33.05 3.74 7.60
C GLU A 105 -31.89 3.19 6.76
N ASN A 106 -30.86 4.00 6.51
CA ASN A 106 -29.67 3.59 5.77
C ASN A 106 -28.57 3.05 6.68
N TRP A 107 -28.69 3.18 8.01
CA TRP A 107 -27.62 2.81 8.94
C TRP A 107 -27.30 1.32 8.89
N ALA A 108 -26.02 0.99 9.02
CA ALA A 108 -25.57 -0.39 9.01
C ALA A 108 -26.09 -1.15 10.23
N HIS A 109 -26.51 -2.39 10.01
CA HIS A 109 -26.99 -3.29 11.07
C HIS A 109 -25.90 -4.28 11.51
N TYR A 110 -25.98 -4.72 12.77
CA TYR A 110 -25.12 -5.78 13.31
C TYR A 110 -25.80 -6.55 14.44
N LEU A 111 -25.33 -7.78 14.66
CA LEU A 111 -25.88 -8.66 15.68
C LEU A 111 -24.94 -8.83 16.87
N THR A 112 -25.53 -8.93 18.06
CA THR A 112 -24.86 -9.47 19.25
C THR A 112 -25.68 -10.60 19.85
N CYS A 113 -25.01 -11.54 20.53
CA CYS A 113 -25.67 -12.67 21.18
C CYS A 113 -25.30 -12.72 22.66
N ARG A 114 -26.31 -12.80 23.53
CA ARG A 114 -26.13 -12.93 24.98
C ARG A 114 -26.73 -14.22 25.51
N LYS A 115 -25.94 -14.95 26.31
CA LYS A 115 -26.45 -16.07 27.12
C LYS A 115 -27.08 -15.55 28.41
N THR A 116 -28.29 -16.00 28.72
CA THR A 116 -29.10 -15.57 29.89
C THR A 116 -29.95 -16.72 30.45
N ASP A 117 -30.46 -16.58 31.68
CA ASP A 117 -31.37 -17.52 32.35
C ASP A 117 -32.85 -17.13 32.18
N ARG A 118 -33.13 -16.05 31.44
CA ARG A 118 -34.47 -15.51 31.22
C ARG A 118 -34.72 -15.23 29.75
N PHE A 119 -35.95 -15.54 29.31
CA PHE A 119 -36.45 -15.12 28.01
C PHE A 119 -36.48 -13.59 27.96
N ASP A 120 -35.93 -13.01 26.89
CA ASP A 120 -35.94 -11.57 26.65
C ASP A 120 -36.82 -11.23 25.43
N PRO A 121 -38.00 -10.63 25.62
CA PRO A 121 -38.89 -10.26 24.52
C PRO A 121 -38.34 -9.13 23.65
N ALA A 122 -37.28 -8.42 24.07
CA ALA A 122 -36.64 -7.37 23.27
C ALA A 122 -35.62 -7.92 22.25
N ALA A 123 -35.26 -9.20 22.33
CA ALA A 123 -34.35 -9.83 21.39
C ALA A 123 -35.03 -10.05 20.02
N LEU A 124 -34.25 -9.93 18.93
CA LEU A 124 -34.68 -10.29 17.58
C LEU A 124 -35.12 -11.77 17.52
N ALA A 125 -34.37 -12.65 18.18
CA ALA A 125 -34.71 -14.05 18.35
C ALA A 125 -34.10 -14.62 19.64
N VAL A 126 -34.84 -15.53 20.29
CA VAL A 126 -34.42 -16.23 21.51
C VAL A 126 -34.36 -17.72 21.24
N TYR A 127 -33.29 -18.39 21.66
CA TYR A 127 -33.08 -19.82 21.44
C TYR A 127 -32.85 -20.56 22.76
N SER A 128 -33.27 -21.83 22.80
CA SER A 128 -32.91 -22.78 23.84
C SER A 128 -32.16 -23.97 23.23
N ARG A 129 -31.24 -24.55 24.00
CA ARG A 129 -30.46 -25.73 23.57
C ARG A 129 -31.14 -27.01 24.00
N GLN A 130 -31.44 -27.88 23.04
CA GLN A 130 -31.99 -29.22 23.24
C GLN A 130 -30.99 -30.25 22.72
N GLY A 131 -30.16 -30.79 23.61
CA GLY A 131 -29.03 -31.63 23.23
C GLY A 131 -28.01 -30.86 22.39
N ASN A 132 -27.78 -31.28 21.15
CA ASN A 132 -26.87 -30.60 20.20
C ASN A 132 -27.60 -29.78 19.13
N VAL A 133 -28.82 -29.32 19.41
CA VAL A 133 -29.67 -28.56 18.49
C VAL A 133 -30.12 -27.29 19.21
N LEU A 134 -30.12 -26.15 18.49
CA LEU A 134 -30.77 -24.93 18.95
C LEU A 134 -32.17 -24.84 18.36
N ARG A 135 -33.12 -24.38 19.18
CA ARG A 135 -34.50 -24.12 18.75
C ARG A 135 -34.92 -22.73 19.18
N ARG A 136 -35.51 -21.99 18.25
CA ARG A 136 -36.17 -20.72 18.54
C ARG A 136 -37.31 -20.95 19.53
N VAL A 137 -37.40 -20.10 20.53
CA VAL A 137 -38.44 -20.13 21.57
C VAL A 137 -39.44 -19.01 21.28
N PRO A 138 -40.73 -19.32 21.14
CA PRO A 138 -41.74 -18.30 20.91
C PRO A 138 -42.06 -17.56 22.23
N ALA A 139 -42.47 -16.29 22.12
CA ALA A 139 -42.62 -15.40 23.27
C ALA A 139 -43.76 -15.77 24.22
N ASP A 140 -44.72 -16.57 23.76
CA ASP A 140 -45.90 -17.03 24.51
C ASP A 140 -45.65 -18.34 25.29
N GLU A 141 -44.53 -19.04 25.04
CA GLU A 141 -44.18 -20.28 25.74
C GLU A 141 -42.76 -20.28 26.35
N PRO A 142 -42.37 -19.27 27.15
CA PRO A 142 -41.05 -19.26 27.78
C PRO A 142 -41.00 -20.28 28.94
N GLY A 143 -40.30 -21.39 28.74
CA GLY A 143 -39.98 -22.35 29.81
C GLY A 143 -38.89 -21.84 30.78
N PRO A 144 -38.60 -22.55 31.86
CA PRO A 144 -37.35 -22.33 32.59
C PRO A 144 -36.16 -22.89 31.79
N GLY A 145 -35.06 -22.15 31.67
CA GLY A 145 -33.88 -22.66 30.97
C GLY A 145 -32.83 -21.61 30.65
N GLU A 146 -31.70 -22.08 30.10
CA GLU A 146 -30.70 -21.20 29.50
C GLU A 146 -31.14 -20.79 28.09
N TYR A 147 -31.00 -19.50 27.83
CA TYR A 147 -31.38 -18.85 26.59
C TYR A 147 -30.19 -18.17 25.92
N TRP A 148 -30.21 -18.18 24.59
CA TRP A 148 -29.35 -17.35 23.75
C TRP A 148 -30.24 -16.31 23.07
N CYS A 149 -30.07 -15.05 23.47
CA CYS A 149 -30.83 -13.92 22.95
C CYS A 149 -29.97 -13.19 21.92
N VAL A 150 -30.43 -13.14 20.69
CA VAL A 150 -29.79 -12.42 19.58
C VAL A 150 -30.46 -11.07 19.42
N TYR A 151 -29.68 -9.99 19.39
CA TYR A 151 -30.14 -8.61 19.28
C TYR A 151 -29.64 -7.98 17.99
N ASP A 152 -30.50 -7.20 17.34
CA ASP A 152 -30.18 -6.36 16.19
C ASP A 152 -29.91 -4.92 16.66
N HIS A 153 -28.82 -4.34 16.17
CA HIS A 153 -28.37 -3.00 16.49
C HIS A 153 -28.03 -2.25 15.20
N THR A 154 -28.11 -0.93 15.26
CA THR A 154 -27.72 -0.05 14.15
C THR A 154 -26.55 0.84 14.55
N ASN A 155 -25.68 1.19 13.60
CA ASN A 155 -24.61 2.16 13.81
C ASN A 155 -24.80 3.39 12.91
N GLY A 156 -24.80 4.59 13.49
CA GLY A 156 -25.06 5.84 12.77
C GLY A 156 -23.83 6.46 12.08
N SER A 157 -22.75 5.71 11.92
CA SER A 157 -21.50 6.16 11.29
C SER A 157 -21.21 5.43 9.97
N VAL A 158 -21.97 4.37 9.67
CA VAL A 158 -21.80 3.53 8.47
C VAL A 158 -23.17 3.24 7.87
N VAL A 159 -23.24 3.03 6.55
CA VAL A 159 -24.48 2.67 5.86
C VAL A 159 -24.55 1.18 5.52
N ASP A 160 -25.75 0.63 5.39
CA ASP A 160 -25.99 -0.75 5.00
C ASP A 160 -25.82 -0.95 3.49
N ILE A 161 -24.58 -1.15 3.04
CA ILE A 161 -24.28 -1.42 1.62
C ILE A 161 -24.79 -2.78 1.12
N LEU A 162 -25.25 -3.66 2.01
CA LEU A 162 -25.86 -4.94 1.62
C LEU A 162 -27.30 -4.74 1.13
N ASN A 163 -27.92 -3.60 1.47
CA ASN A 163 -29.24 -3.24 1.02
C ASN A 163 -29.17 -2.56 -0.37
N PRO A 164 -29.75 -3.16 -1.43
CA PRO A 164 -29.65 -2.63 -2.78
C PRO A 164 -30.32 -1.27 -2.95
N ARG A 165 -31.30 -0.92 -2.08
CA ARG A 165 -31.93 0.41 -2.06
C ARG A 165 -30.92 1.48 -1.63
N VAL A 166 -30.11 1.21 -0.61
CA VAL A 166 -29.12 2.15 -0.08
C VAL A 166 -28.05 2.41 -1.14
N VAL A 167 -27.52 1.37 -1.78
CA VAL A 167 -26.53 1.54 -2.86
C VAL A 167 -27.11 2.29 -4.06
N ARG A 168 -28.40 2.10 -4.39
CA ARG A 168 -29.03 2.89 -5.45
C ARG A 168 -29.04 4.39 -5.12
N ARG A 169 -29.31 4.74 -3.86
CA ARG A 169 -29.22 6.13 -3.38
C ARG A 169 -27.79 6.64 -3.44
N PHE A 170 -26.80 5.81 -3.13
CA PHE A 170 -25.39 6.16 -3.29
C PHE A 170 -25.07 6.53 -4.74
N ILE A 171 -25.45 5.69 -5.71
CA ILE A 171 -25.29 5.96 -7.15
C ILE A 171 -25.99 7.26 -7.57
N GLU A 172 -27.21 7.51 -7.06
CA GLU A 172 -27.97 8.75 -7.32
C GLU A 172 -27.27 10.02 -6.79
N GLU A 173 -26.61 9.93 -5.62
CA GLU A 173 -25.93 11.06 -5.00
C GLU A 173 -24.49 11.26 -5.49
N THR A 174 -23.91 10.27 -6.20
CA THR A 174 -22.53 10.34 -6.70
C THR A 174 -22.47 10.23 -8.22
N HIS A 175 -22.57 9.02 -8.77
CA HIS A 175 -22.38 8.68 -10.17
C HIS A 175 -23.33 9.46 -11.10
N GLU A 176 -24.62 9.52 -10.76
CA GLU A 176 -25.62 10.28 -11.50
C GLU A 176 -25.36 11.79 -11.48
N ARG A 177 -24.80 12.33 -10.38
CA ARG A 177 -24.44 13.76 -10.30
C ARG A 177 -23.32 14.11 -11.27
N TYR A 178 -22.28 13.27 -11.33
CA TYR A 178 -21.20 13.41 -12.31
C TYR A 178 -21.74 13.31 -13.75
N PHE A 179 -22.57 12.29 -14.02
CA PHE A 179 -23.14 12.10 -15.36
C PHE A 179 -24.03 13.28 -15.77
N ALA A 180 -24.92 13.75 -14.88
CA ALA A 180 -25.81 14.87 -15.16
C ALA A 180 -25.04 16.15 -15.55
N ARG A 181 -23.86 16.39 -14.97
CA ARG A 181 -23.03 17.56 -15.26
C ARG A 181 -22.19 17.42 -16.53
N PHE A 182 -21.75 16.22 -16.88
CA PHE A 182 -20.78 15.99 -17.96
C PHE A 182 -21.26 15.02 -19.06
N SER A 183 -22.56 14.71 -19.12
CA SER A 183 -23.17 13.71 -20.01
C SER A 183 -22.78 13.83 -21.49
N ALA A 184 -22.63 15.04 -22.00
CA ALA A 184 -22.35 15.29 -23.42
C ALA A 184 -21.03 14.65 -23.90
N ASP A 185 -20.06 14.46 -23.02
CA ASP A 185 -18.77 13.85 -23.34
C ASP A 185 -18.19 13.00 -22.21
N PHE A 186 -19.06 12.40 -21.39
CA PHE A 186 -18.71 11.67 -20.16
C PHE A 186 -17.63 10.60 -20.40
N ALA A 187 -17.96 9.57 -21.20
CA ALA A 187 -17.05 8.47 -21.53
C ALA A 187 -15.80 8.89 -22.33
N ARG A 188 -15.79 10.10 -22.91
CA ARG A 188 -14.62 10.65 -23.60
C ARG A 188 -13.66 11.37 -22.65
N THR A 189 -14.18 11.90 -21.55
CA THR A 189 -13.42 12.79 -20.64
C THR A 189 -13.12 12.16 -19.29
N PHE A 190 -13.92 11.19 -18.86
CA PHE A 190 -13.65 10.35 -17.71
C PHE A 190 -13.42 8.90 -18.14
N CYS A 191 -12.46 8.26 -17.51
CA CYS A 191 -12.25 6.83 -17.68
C CYS A 191 -13.27 6.00 -16.91
N GLY A 192 -13.74 6.50 -15.77
CA GLY A 192 -14.52 5.73 -14.82
C GLY A 192 -14.43 6.24 -13.40
N PHE A 193 -14.81 5.37 -12.47
CA PHE A 193 -14.79 5.59 -11.03
C PHE A 193 -13.78 4.65 -10.35
N PHE A 194 -13.24 5.11 -9.24
CA PHE A 194 -12.57 4.29 -8.23
C PHE A 194 -13.51 4.16 -7.03
N THR A 195 -13.68 2.93 -6.54
CA THR A 195 -14.39 2.62 -5.29
C THR A 195 -13.41 2.06 -4.26
N ASP A 196 -13.50 2.53 -3.02
CA ASP A 196 -12.45 2.37 -2.01
C ASP A 196 -13.00 1.68 -0.76
N GLU A 197 -12.45 0.51 -0.44
CA GLU A 197 -12.73 -0.24 0.79
C GLU A 197 -14.23 -0.47 1.15
N PRO A 198 -15.17 -0.69 0.21
CA PRO A 198 -16.56 -0.98 0.58
C PRO A 198 -16.65 -2.21 1.49
N GLN A 199 -17.43 -2.07 2.55
CA GLN A 199 -17.53 -3.08 3.61
C GLN A 199 -18.89 -3.08 4.31
N TYR A 200 -19.34 -4.27 4.71
CA TYR A 200 -20.40 -4.34 5.73
C TYR A 200 -19.86 -3.98 7.12
N PHE A 201 -20.73 -3.85 8.11
CA PHE A 201 -20.31 -3.46 9.46
C PHE A 201 -19.31 -4.45 10.06
N ARG A 202 -18.04 -4.03 10.15
CA ARG A 202 -16.92 -4.91 10.54
C ARG A 202 -16.70 -5.06 12.04
N TRP A 203 -17.22 -4.15 12.86
CA TRP A 203 -16.87 -4.08 14.28
C TRP A 203 -17.64 -5.07 15.17
N GLU A 204 -18.67 -5.73 14.64
CA GLU A 204 -19.45 -6.80 15.29
C GLU A 204 -19.88 -7.84 14.25
N THR A 205 -20.75 -8.80 14.62
CA THR A 205 -21.25 -9.80 13.66
C THR A 205 -22.16 -9.13 12.62
N ALA A 206 -21.69 -9.03 11.38
CA ALA A 206 -22.38 -8.37 10.28
C ALA A 206 -23.77 -8.94 10.00
N TYR A 207 -24.73 -8.07 9.72
CA TYR A 207 -26.12 -8.41 9.45
C TYR A 207 -26.80 -7.32 8.61
N THR A 208 -27.87 -7.69 7.92
CA THR A 208 -28.77 -6.76 7.25
C THR A 208 -30.19 -7.31 7.30
N PRO A 209 -31.23 -6.50 7.55
CA PRO A 209 -32.61 -6.97 7.53
C PRO A 209 -33.03 -7.63 6.21
N VAL A 210 -32.45 -7.24 5.07
CA VAL A 210 -32.80 -7.80 3.75
C VAL A 210 -32.40 -9.28 3.62
N ILE A 211 -31.48 -9.77 4.46
CA ILE A 211 -31.07 -11.18 4.45
C ILE A 211 -32.22 -12.11 4.87
N LEU A 212 -33.19 -11.63 5.66
CA LEU A 212 -34.33 -12.43 6.12
C LEU A 212 -35.18 -12.91 4.95
N GLU A 213 -35.49 -12.01 4.02
CA GLU A 213 -36.23 -12.33 2.80
C GLU A 213 -35.36 -13.15 1.85
N ALA A 214 -34.11 -12.72 1.62
CA ALA A 214 -33.20 -13.42 0.71
C ALA A 214 -32.92 -14.87 1.15
N TYR A 215 -32.85 -15.14 2.45
CA TYR A 215 -32.65 -16.49 3.00
C TYR A 215 -33.89 -17.35 2.78
N ARG A 216 -35.09 -16.79 3.03
CA ARG A 216 -36.36 -17.47 2.82
C ARG A 216 -36.56 -17.82 1.35
N GLU A 217 -36.28 -16.90 0.43
CA GLU A 217 -36.38 -17.13 -1.01
C GLU A 217 -35.40 -18.21 -1.48
N LYS A 218 -34.15 -18.18 -0.99
CA LYS A 218 -33.11 -19.11 -1.44
C LYS A 218 -33.25 -20.51 -0.87
N TYR A 219 -33.62 -20.64 0.41
CA TYR A 219 -33.57 -21.91 1.14
C TYR A 219 -34.94 -22.43 1.60
N GLY A 220 -36.01 -21.64 1.47
CA GLY A 220 -37.37 -22.03 1.88
C GLY A 220 -37.53 -22.19 3.40
N GLU A 221 -36.64 -21.58 4.19
CA GLU A 221 -36.58 -21.65 5.65
C GLU A 221 -36.54 -20.23 6.23
N ASP A 222 -37.11 -20.03 7.42
CA ASP A 222 -36.99 -18.74 8.11
C ASP A 222 -35.63 -18.66 8.81
N LEU A 223 -34.81 -17.66 8.46
CA LEU A 223 -33.48 -17.49 9.06
C LEU A 223 -33.57 -17.37 10.58
N LEU A 224 -34.60 -16.72 11.13
CA LEU A 224 -34.73 -16.54 12.58
C LEU A 224 -34.99 -17.85 13.33
N ASP A 225 -35.34 -18.94 12.65
CA ASP A 225 -35.50 -20.25 13.30
C ASP A 225 -34.14 -20.94 13.53
N VAL A 226 -33.11 -20.53 12.79
CA VAL A 226 -31.77 -21.13 12.80
C VAL A 226 -30.65 -20.14 13.10
N LEU A 227 -30.92 -18.83 13.17
CA LEU A 227 -29.91 -17.77 13.32
C LEU A 227 -29.03 -17.93 14.57
N GLY A 228 -29.55 -18.54 15.64
CA GLY A 228 -28.76 -18.85 16.85
C GLY A 228 -27.55 -19.75 16.58
N ALA A 229 -27.58 -20.58 15.53
CA ALA A 229 -26.47 -21.46 15.15
C ALA A 229 -25.26 -20.70 14.57
N LEU A 230 -25.41 -19.40 14.25
CA LEU A 230 -24.28 -18.53 13.92
C LEU A 230 -23.32 -18.42 15.12
N PHE A 231 -23.88 -18.23 16.31
CA PHE A 231 -23.15 -17.92 17.56
C PHE A 231 -22.81 -19.15 18.41
N VAL A 232 -23.45 -20.30 18.16
CA VAL A 232 -23.33 -21.47 19.03
C VAL A 232 -23.02 -22.72 18.24
N ASP A 233 -21.91 -23.36 18.58
CA ASP A 233 -21.54 -24.66 18.03
C ASP A 233 -22.58 -25.72 18.40
N CYS A 234 -23.26 -26.18 17.36
CA CYS A 234 -24.32 -27.18 17.41
C CYS A 234 -24.37 -27.95 16.08
N ARG A 235 -25.19 -28.99 16.00
CA ARG A 235 -25.32 -29.83 14.79
C ARG A 235 -25.66 -29.03 13.54
N GLN A 236 -26.43 -27.95 13.67
CA GLN A 236 -26.89 -27.12 12.56
C GLN A 236 -25.85 -26.08 12.12
N ALA A 237 -24.86 -25.76 12.96
CA ALA A 237 -23.97 -24.62 12.75
C ALA A 237 -23.18 -24.68 11.43
N PRO A 238 -22.54 -25.80 11.02
CA PRO A 238 -21.75 -25.82 9.80
C PRO A 238 -22.56 -25.47 8.54
N GLU A 239 -23.69 -26.13 8.34
CA GLU A 239 -24.57 -25.87 7.19
C GLU A 239 -25.19 -24.46 7.26
N MET A 240 -25.66 -24.05 8.44
CA MET A 240 -26.28 -22.74 8.61
C MET A 240 -25.29 -21.61 8.33
N ARG A 241 -24.07 -21.67 8.90
CA ARG A 241 -23.05 -20.62 8.75
C ARG A 241 -22.58 -20.52 7.31
N LEU A 242 -22.37 -21.66 6.64
CA LEU A 242 -22.04 -21.69 5.21
C LEU A 242 -23.13 -20.97 4.39
N ARG A 243 -24.41 -21.31 4.61
CA ARG A 243 -25.53 -20.67 3.91
C ARG A 243 -25.65 -19.17 4.19
N TYR A 244 -25.43 -18.77 5.44
CA TYR A 244 -25.49 -17.37 5.89
C TYR A 244 -24.41 -16.54 5.18
N TRP A 245 -23.14 -16.94 5.30
CA TRP A 245 -22.03 -16.17 4.75
C TRP A 245 -22.00 -16.15 3.22
N LYS A 246 -22.40 -17.23 2.55
CA LYS A 246 -22.62 -17.21 1.09
C LYS A 246 -23.66 -16.18 0.67
N LEU A 247 -24.72 -16.03 1.46
CA LEU A 247 -25.76 -15.05 1.16
C LEU A 247 -25.31 -13.63 1.49
N MET A 248 -24.55 -13.42 2.57
CA MET A 248 -23.92 -12.13 2.89
C MET A 248 -22.98 -11.68 1.76
N ASN A 249 -22.09 -12.56 1.29
CA ASN A 249 -21.19 -12.26 0.17
C ASN A 249 -21.96 -11.96 -1.13
N ARG A 250 -23.03 -12.71 -1.40
CA ARG A 250 -23.90 -12.42 -2.55
C ARG A 250 -24.56 -11.06 -2.43
N LEU A 251 -25.09 -10.69 -1.26
CA LEU A 251 -25.68 -9.37 -1.04
C LEU A 251 -24.65 -8.27 -1.20
N PHE A 252 -23.44 -8.44 -0.66
CA PHE A 252 -22.34 -7.51 -0.85
C PHE A 252 -22.03 -7.31 -2.34
N THR A 253 -21.89 -8.39 -3.11
CA THR A 253 -21.53 -8.30 -4.54
C THR A 253 -22.67 -7.81 -5.43
N ASP A 254 -23.88 -8.37 -5.29
CA ASP A 254 -25.05 -8.00 -6.10
C ASP A 254 -25.56 -6.59 -5.75
N SER A 255 -25.58 -6.21 -4.46
CA SER A 255 -26.08 -4.89 -4.04
C SER A 255 -25.07 -3.78 -4.29
N PHE A 256 -23.78 -3.99 -3.99
CA PHE A 256 -22.78 -2.93 -4.10
C PHE A 256 -22.16 -2.87 -5.51
N ILE A 257 -21.13 -3.69 -5.76
CA ILE A 257 -20.25 -3.51 -6.92
C ILE A 257 -20.95 -3.80 -8.24
N ARG A 258 -21.87 -4.78 -8.29
CA ARG A 258 -22.61 -5.08 -9.52
C ARG A 258 -23.49 -3.93 -9.96
N GLN A 259 -24.20 -3.26 -9.04
CA GLN A 259 -25.04 -2.11 -9.41
C GLN A 259 -24.19 -0.97 -9.99
N ILE A 260 -23.00 -0.74 -9.44
CA ILE A 260 -22.04 0.26 -9.95
C ILE A 260 -21.48 -0.17 -11.30
N TYR A 261 -21.09 -1.44 -11.46
CA TYR A 261 -20.61 -2.00 -12.72
C TYR A 261 -21.64 -1.88 -13.84
N ASP A 262 -22.88 -2.30 -13.58
CA ASP A 262 -23.99 -2.24 -14.55
C ASP A 262 -24.29 -0.78 -14.93
N TRP A 263 -24.18 0.15 -13.98
CA TRP A 263 -24.29 1.59 -14.25
C TRP A 263 -23.15 2.07 -15.14
N CYS A 264 -21.90 1.70 -14.86
CA CYS A 264 -20.73 2.07 -15.67
C CYS A 264 -20.83 1.55 -17.11
N GLU A 265 -21.23 0.28 -17.29
CA GLU A 265 -21.47 -0.32 -18.61
C GLU A 265 -22.55 0.44 -19.39
N ALA A 266 -23.65 0.83 -18.72
CA ALA A 266 -24.73 1.58 -19.34
C ALA A 266 -24.32 3.00 -19.79
N HIS A 267 -23.28 3.58 -19.18
CA HIS A 267 -22.79 4.94 -19.45
C HIS A 267 -21.45 4.98 -20.21
N GLY A 268 -20.90 3.83 -20.58
CA GLY A 268 -19.67 3.71 -21.37
C GLY A 268 -18.40 4.10 -20.62
N CYS A 269 -18.39 4.02 -19.29
CA CYS A 269 -17.22 4.24 -18.45
C CYS A 269 -16.85 2.97 -17.67
N ARG A 270 -15.76 3.01 -16.91
CA ARG A 270 -15.22 1.85 -16.18
C ARG A 270 -15.39 1.99 -14.66
N ILE A 271 -15.23 0.89 -13.96
CA ILE A 271 -15.08 0.81 -12.51
C ILE A 271 -13.82 0.01 -12.19
N THR A 272 -13.05 0.51 -11.23
CA THR A 272 -11.88 -0.10 -10.59
C THR A 272 -11.93 0.26 -9.11
N GLY A 273 -11.01 -0.26 -8.32
CA GLY A 273 -11.02 -0.13 -6.88
C GLY A 273 -10.53 -1.39 -6.22
N HIS A 274 -10.91 -1.58 -4.97
CA HIS A 274 -10.74 -2.82 -4.24
C HIS A 274 -11.75 -2.88 -3.09
N ALA A 275 -12.00 -4.09 -2.58
CA ALA A 275 -12.65 -4.25 -1.28
C ALA A 275 -11.65 -3.98 -0.16
N VAL A 276 -12.08 -4.02 1.10
CA VAL A 276 -11.17 -3.83 2.23
C VAL A 276 -10.62 -5.18 2.73
N GLU A 277 -9.34 -5.18 3.13
CA GLU A 277 -8.68 -6.23 3.91
C GLU A 277 -8.64 -7.62 3.24
N GLU A 278 -8.23 -7.68 1.97
CA GLU A 278 -8.26 -8.90 1.16
C GLU A 278 -7.18 -9.94 1.46
N GLN A 279 -6.19 -9.63 2.29
CA GLN A 279 -4.98 -10.44 2.41
C GLN A 279 -5.21 -11.83 3.05
N GLN A 280 -6.09 -11.92 4.04
CA GLN A 280 -6.26 -13.11 4.89
C GLN A 280 -7.71 -13.62 4.85
N LEU A 281 -7.91 -14.91 5.14
CA LEU A 281 -9.26 -15.47 5.19
C LEU A 281 -10.06 -14.81 6.31
N SER A 282 -9.41 -14.63 7.48
CA SER A 282 -10.00 -14.00 8.65
C SER A 282 -10.40 -12.54 8.42
N THR A 283 -9.56 -11.76 7.75
CA THR A 283 -9.82 -10.33 7.51
C THR A 283 -10.87 -10.12 6.42
N GLN A 284 -10.91 -10.97 5.39
CA GLN A 284 -12.02 -10.96 4.43
C GLN A 284 -13.36 -11.24 5.10
N MET A 285 -13.41 -12.09 6.15
CA MET A 285 -14.64 -12.32 6.93
C MET A 285 -15.11 -11.08 7.70
N TRP A 286 -14.25 -10.10 7.96
CA TRP A 286 -14.65 -8.84 8.61
C TRP A 286 -15.57 -7.99 7.75
N CYS A 287 -15.43 -8.07 6.42
CA CYS A 287 -15.91 -7.00 5.56
C CYS A 287 -16.65 -7.43 4.28
N CYS A 288 -16.33 -8.60 3.72
CA CYS A 288 -16.95 -9.07 2.46
C CYS A 288 -17.25 -10.57 2.40
N ALA A 289 -16.70 -11.37 3.32
CA ALA A 289 -16.78 -12.83 3.32
C ALA A 289 -16.33 -13.45 1.99
N GLY A 290 -15.23 -12.97 1.39
CA GLY A 290 -14.67 -13.52 0.15
C GLY A 290 -14.65 -12.51 -0.99
N VAL A 291 -13.48 -12.05 -1.40
CA VAL A 291 -13.38 -10.95 -2.37
C VAL A 291 -13.41 -11.39 -3.84
N MET A 292 -13.05 -12.63 -4.19
CA MET A 292 -12.94 -13.03 -5.61
C MET A 292 -14.22 -12.79 -6.44
N PRO A 293 -15.45 -13.00 -5.91
CA PRO A 293 -16.68 -12.64 -6.62
C PRO A 293 -16.88 -11.13 -6.87
N PHE A 294 -16.21 -10.26 -6.10
CA PHE A 294 -16.21 -8.81 -6.32
C PHE A 294 -15.49 -8.45 -7.63
N TYR A 295 -14.33 -9.06 -7.90
CA TYR A 295 -13.51 -8.82 -9.10
C TYR A 295 -14.24 -9.14 -10.42
N GLU A 296 -15.31 -9.94 -10.38
CA GLU A 296 -16.18 -10.19 -11.54
C GLU A 296 -16.76 -8.89 -12.11
N TYR A 297 -17.09 -7.97 -11.21
CA TYR A 297 -17.76 -6.70 -11.48
C TYR A 297 -16.79 -5.52 -11.47
N GLU A 298 -15.55 -5.75 -11.90
CA GLU A 298 -14.57 -4.69 -12.13
C GLU A 298 -14.01 -4.77 -13.55
N HIS A 299 -13.81 -3.60 -14.17
CA HIS A 299 -13.19 -3.51 -15.49
C HIS A 299 -11.67 -3.66 -15.37
N ILE A 300 -11.12 -3.13 -14.28
CA ILE A 300 -9.74 -3.29 -13.83
C ILE A 300 -9.81 -3.73 -12.38
N PRO A 301 -9.76 -5.04 -12.08
CA PRO A 301 -9.72 -5.51 -10.71
C PRO A 301 -8.52 -4.94 -9.96
N GLY A 302 -8.68 -4.60 -8.69
CA GLY A 302 -7.60 -4.06 -7.86
C GLY A 302 -7.50 -4.70 -6.48
N VAL A 303 -6.39 -4.41 -5.81
CA VAL A 303 -6.06 -4.79 -4.44
C VAL A 303 -5.31 -3.65 -3.75
N ASP A 304 -5.16 -3.71 -2.44
CA ASP A 304 -4.32 -2.79 -1.67
C ASP A 304 -3.10 -3.48 -1.00
N TRP A 305 -1.94 -2.82 -1.01
CA TRP A 305 -0.74 -3.26 -0.31
C TRP A 305 0.08 -2.08 0.20
N LEU A 306 -0.21 -1.66 1.43
CA LEU A 306 0.16 -0.33 1.91
C LEU A 306 1.57 -0.25 2.53
N GLY A 307 2.05 -1.32 3.17
CA GLY A 307 3.26 -1.31 4.03
C GLY A 307 4.61 -1.50 3.33
N ARG A 308 5.71 -1.47 4.11
CA ARG A 308 7.08 -1.74 3.63
C ARG A 308 7.48 -3.22 3.53
N GLU A 309 6.65 -4.11 4.06
CA GLU A 309 6.90 -5.55 4.02
C GLU A 309 6.20 -6.20 2.83
N ILE A 310 6.56 -7.45 2.56
CA ILE A 310 5.88 -8.34 1.60
C ILE A 310 5.36 -9.55 2.39
N SER A 311 4.46 -10.33 1.78
CA SER A 311 3.92 -11.56 2.39
C SER A 311 3.92 -12.72 1.38
N THR A 312 3.18 -13.78 1.69
CA THR A 312 2.88 -14.87 0.75
C THR A 312 2.14 -14.34 -0.47
N GLU A 313 2.19 -15.07 -1.59
CA GLU A 313 1.59 -14.61 -2.84
C GLU A 313 0.05 -14.55 -2.86
N ILE A 314 -0.63 -14.92 -1.76
CA ILE A 314 -2.09 -15.06 -1.70
C ILE A 314 -2.81 -13.86 -2.30
N LEU A 315 -2.54 -12.64 -1.81
CA LEU A 315 -3.25 -11.44 -2.26
C LEU A 315 -3.07 -11.16 -3.78
N PRO A 316 -1.84 -10.92 -4.30
CA PRO A 316 -1.68 -10.62 -5.71
C PRO A 316 -2.10 -11.79 -6.62
N ARG A 317 -1.94 -13.05 -6.13
CA ARG A 317 -2.37 -14.23 -6.87
C ARG A 317 -3.88 -14.38 -6.93
N GLN A 318 -4.60 -13.98 -5.89
CA GLN A 318 -6.06 -14.03 -5.82
C GLN A 318 -6.70 -13.13 -6.87
N VAL A 319 -6.30 -11.87 -6.95
CA VAL A 319 -6.81 -10.93 -7.97
C VAL A 319 -6.36 -11.32 -9.38
N SER A 320 -5.11 -11.76 -9.55
CA SER A 320 -4.61 -12.15 -10.87
C SER A 320 -5.29 -13.42 -11.38
N SER A 321 -5.62 -14.38 -10.51
CA SER A 321 -6.40 -15.57 -10.86
C SER A 321 -7.75 -15.20 -11.44
N ALA A 322 -8.51 -14.33 -10.76
CA ALA A 322 -9.81 -13.87 -11.25
C ALA A 322 -9.67 -13.09 -12.57
N ALA A 323 -8.67 -12.21 -12.65
CA ALA A 323 -8.42 -11.42 -13.85
C ALA A 323 -8.09 -12.29 -15.07
N GLN A 324 -7.19 -13.27 -14.94
CA GLN A 324 -6.82 -14.18 -16.04
C GLN A 324 -8.02 -15.06 -16.46
N GLN A 325 -8.74 -15.63 -15.49
CA GLN A 325 -9.90 -16.49 -15.75
C GLN A 325 -11.04 -15.75 -16.47
N LEU A 326 -11.27 -14.47 -16.12
CA LEU A 326 -12.32 -13.63 -16.72
C LEU A 326 -11.82 -12.84 -17.94
N GLY A 327 -10.52 -12.86 -18.22
CA GLY A 327 -9.91 -12.16 -19.35
C GLY A 327 -9.78 -10.66 -19.18
N ARG A 328 -9.53 -10.19 -17.95
CA ARG A 328 -9.21 -8.81 -17.62
C ARG A 328 -7.70 -8.58 -17.86
N PRO A 329 -7.31 -7.68 -18.78
CA PRO A 329 -5.90 -7.49 -19.14
C PRO A 329 -5.11 -6.68 -18.11
N GLN A 330 -5.81 -5.94 -17.24
CA GLN A 330 -5.19 -5.05 -16.27
C GLN A 330 -5.61 -5.43 -14.85
N VAL A 331 -4.64 -5.39 -13.94
CA VAL A 331 -4.80 -5.60 -12.50
C VAL A 331 -4.10 -4.46 -11.79
N LEU A 332 -4.86 -3.68 -11.02
CA LEU A 332 -4.38 -2.54 -10.25
C LEU A 332 -3.87 -2.99 -8.88
N THR A 333 -2.93 -2.24 -8.32
CA THR A 333 -2.62 -2.27 -6.88
C THR A 333 -2.54 -0.87 -6.33
N GLU A 334 -3.29 -0.55 -5.28
CA GLU A 334 -2.96 0.57 -4.42
C GLU A 334 -1.73 0.19 -3.57
N SER A 335 -0.67 0.99 -3.61
CA SER A 335 0.56 0.68 -2.88
C SER A 335 1.17 1.88 -2.18
N PHE A 336 1.90 1.59 -1.10
CA PHE A 336 2.84 2.46 -0.38
C PHE A 336 2.27 3.50 0.60
N ALA A 337 0.97 3.49 0.88
CA ALA A 337 0.37 4.44 1.84
C ALA A 337 1.07 4.42 3.20
N CYS A 338 1.27 3.24 3.78
CA CYS A 338 1.86 3.11 5.10
C CYS A 338 3.38 2.88 5.04
N ALA A 339 4.04 3.15 3.91
CA ALA A 339 5.45 2.85 3.75
C ALA A 339 6.38 3.74 4.61
N GLY A 340 5.89 4.90 5.03
CA GLY A 340 6.68 5.89 5.74
C GLY A 340 7.58 6.71 4.82
N TRP A 341 7.98 7.88 5.32
CA TRP A 341 8.89 8.79 4.62
C TRP A 341 10.28 8.20 4.33
N ASP A 342 10.66 7.12 5.00
CA ASP A 342 11.99 6.53 4.92
C ASP A 342 12.16 5.45 3.86
N ALA A 343 11.06 5.01 3.24
CA ALA A 343 11.10 3.97 2.22
C ALA A 343 12.00 4.41 1.06
N THR A 344 12.99 3.57 0.73
CA THR A 344 13.90 3.80 -0.38
C THR A 344 13.28 3.29 -1.70
N PRO A 345 13.60 3.90 -2.85
CA PRO A 345 13.14 3.40 -4.16
C PRO A 345 13.46 1.92 -4.42
N ARG A 346 14.55 1.39 -3.86
CA ARG A 346 14.90 -0.05 -3.94
C ARG A 346 13.95 -0.92 -3.13
N GLU A 347 13.59 -0.51 -1.91
CA GLU A 347 12.58 -1.20 -1.11
C GLU A 347 11.21 -1.18 -1.80
N LEU A 348 10.81 -0.01 -2.33
CA LEU A 348 9.57 0.16 -3.09
C LEU A 348 9.55 -0.71 -4.36
N LYS A 349 10.68 -0.82 -5.08
CA LYS A 349 10.82 -1.73 -6.23
C LYS A 349 10.56 -3.17 -5.83
N ARG A 350 11.18 -3.65 -4.74
CA ARG A 350 11.03 -5.02 -4.25
C ARG A 350 9.57 -5.34 -3.90
N ILE A 351 8.87 -4.41 -3.26
CA ILE A 351 7.44 -4.54 -2.91
C ILE A 351 6.58 -4.57 -4.19
N GLY A 352 6.82 -3.65 -5.13
CA GLY A 352 6.07 -3.63 -6.38
C GLY A 352 6.32 -4.86 -7.25
N GLU A 353 7.56 -5.33 -7.35
CA GLU A 353 7.89 -6.51 -8.17
C GLU A 353 7.43 -7.83 -7.56
N TRP A 354 7.33 -7.92 -6.23
CA TRP A 354 6.62 -9.03 -5.58
C TRP A 354 5.17 -9.10 -6.08
N GLN A 355 4.46 -7.97 -6.13
CA GLN A 355 3.09 -7.97 -6.66
C GLN A 355 3.05 -8.30 -8.16
N TYR A 356 3.99 -7.76 -8.93
CA TYR A 356 3.99 -7.93 -10.40
C TYR A 356 4.38 -9.34 -10.84
N VAL A 357 5.29 -10.03 -10.12
CA VAL A 357 5.63 -11.43 -10.45
C VAL A 357 4.44 -12.36 -10.21
N HIS A 358 3.50 -11.98 -9.34
CA HIS A 358 2.28 -12.72 -9.04
C HIS A 358 1.04 -12.22 -9.84
N GLY A 359 1.24 -11.34 -10.84
CA GLY A 359 0.25 -11.04 -11.87
C GLY A 359 -0.38 -9.63 -11.83
N VAL A 360 -0.03 -8.79 -10.85
CA VAL A 360 -0.36 -7.36 -10.88
C VAL A 360 0.40 -6.68 -12.03
N ASN A 361 -0.19 -5.68 -12.68
CA ASN A 361 0.47 -5.04 -13.82
C ASN A 361 0.18 -3.53 -13.99
N ARG A 362 -0.50 -2.91 -13.03
CA ARG A 362 -0.71 -1.47 -12.99
C ARG A 362 -0.67 -0.97 -11.55
N MET A 363 0.04 0.13 -11.31
CA MET A 363 0.20 0.68 -9.96
C MET A 363 -0.68 1.91 -9.75
N CYS A 364 -1.27 1.99 -8.57
CA CYS A 364 -1.82 3.18 -7.93
C CYS A 364 -0.90 3.54 -6.76
N SER A 365 -0.09 4.58 -6.92
CA SER A 365 0.78 5.03 -5.83
C SER A 365 -0.03 5.89 -4.86
N HIS A 366 -0.14 5.45 -3.61
CA HIS A 366 -0.65 6.24 -2.51
C HIS A 366 0.51 7.03 -1.88
N LEU A 367 0.62 8.34 -2.03
CA LEU A 367 -0.29 9.25 -2.74
C LEU A 367 0.46 10.41 -3.41
N PHE A 368 -0.22 11.13 -4.29
CA PHE A 368 0.18 12.46 -4.75
C PHE A 368 -0.58 13.52 -3.93
N ALA A 369 0.11 14.22 -3.04
CA ALA A 369 -0.52 15.19 -2.14
C ALA A 369 -0.77 16.53 -2.85
N TYR A 370 -1.99 17.09 -2.73
CA TYR A 370 -2.23 18.47 -3.15
C TYR A 370 -1.49 19.47 -2.24
N SER A 371 -1.57 19.28 -0.93
CA SER A 371 -0.75 19.97 0.08
C SER A 371 -0.34 19.04 1.22
N ILE A 372 0.76 19.39 1.90
CA ILE A 372 1.23 18.70 3.12
C ILE A 372 0.97 19.48 4.42
N ARG A 373 0.10 20.50 4.42
CA ARG A 373 -0.26 21.27 5.62
C ARG A 373 -0.91 20.46 6.74
N GLY A 374 -0.61 20.77 7.99
CA GLY A 374 -1.21 20.17 9.17
C GLY A 374 -1.13 18.65 9.17
N ASN A 375 -2.25 17.99 9.41
CA ASN A 375 -2.34 16.53 9.46
C ASN A 375 -2.06 15.84 8.12
N ARG A 376 -2.14 16.57 7.00
CA ARG A 376 -1.93 16.02 5.64
C ARG A 376 -0.56 15.39 5.46
N LYS A 377 0.51 15.90 6.10
CA LYS A 377 1.86 15.29 6.03
C LYS A 377 2.01 13.98 6.83
N LYS A 378 1.03 13.69 7.69
CA LYS A 378 0.97 12.56 8.63
C LYS A 378 -0.01 11.49 8.15
N ASP A 379 -0.83 11.82 7.16
CA ASP A 379 -1.86 11.00 6.53
C ASP A 379 -1.21 9.92 5.65
N HIS A 380 -0.97 8.75 6.25
CA HIS A 380 -0.37 7.57 5.63
C HIS A 380 0.79 7.95 4.68
N PRO A 381 1.94 8.37 5.23
CA PRO A 381 3.01 8.93 4.42
C PRO A 381 3.77 7.88 3.62
N GLY A 382 3.96 8.25 2.36
CA GLY A 382 4.96 7.82 1.40
C GLY A 382 4.67 8.60 0.11
N PHE A 383 4.95 9.91 0.07
CA PHE A 383 4.36 10.76 -0.99
C PHE A 383 5.17 10.76 -2.28
N PHE A 384 4.46 10.73 -3.41
CA PHE A 384 4.99 10.70 -4.78
C PHE A 384 4.71 12.01 -5.53
N SER A 385 4.73 13.13 -4.79
CA SER A 385 4.59 14.50 -5.28
C SER A 385 5.91 15.27 -5.13
N GLU A 386 5.93 16.55 -5.50
CA GLU A 386 7.11 17.43 -5.38
C GLU A 386 7.68 17.55 -3.95
N HIS A 387 6.88 17.19 -2.94
CA HIS A 387 7.30 17.11 -1.54
C HIS A 387 8.30 15.99 -1.26
N SER A 388 8.46 15.04 -2.20
CA SER A 388 9.48 13.99 -2.12
C SER A 388 10.85 14.52 -2.57
N PRO A 389 11.93 14.33 -1.78
CA PRO A 389 13.29 14.76 -2.13
C PRO A 389 13.82 14.21 -3.47
N TRP A 390 13.29 13.06 -3.92
CA TRP A 390 13.70 12.38 -5.15
C TRP A 390 12.64 12.44 -6.26
N PHE A 391 11.73 13.42 -6.20
CA PHE A 391 10.68 13.61 -7.21
C PHE A 391 11.23 13.71 -8.64
N SER A 392 12.42 14.29 -8.83
CA SER A 392 13.09 14.38 -10.13
C SER A 392 13.41 13.02 -10.77
N GLU A 393 13.56 11.96 -9.97
CA GLU A 393 13.85 10.59 -10.41
C GLU A 393 12.59 9.73 -10.50
N LEU A 394 11.43 10.24 -10.07
CA LEU A 394 10.18 9.48 -10.02
C LEU A 394 9.75 8.97 -11.41
N ARG A 395 10.09 9.70 -12.49
CA ARG A 395 9.84 9.25 -13.87
C ARG A 395 10.54 7.94 -14.18
N GLN A 396 11.79 7.75 -13.72
CA GLN A 396 12.53 6.51 -13.95
C GLN A 396 11.90 5.34 -13.19
N PHE A 397 11.45 5.58 -11.94
CA PHE A 397 10.71 4.59 -11.16
C PHE A 397 9.41 4.19 -11.88
N ASN A 398 8.61 5.16 -12.33
CA ASN A 398 7.34 4.91 -13.00
C ASN A 398 7.52 4.26 -14.38
N ASP A 399 8.53 4.65 -15.16
CA ASP A 399 8.81 4.05 -16.47
C ASP A 399 9.20 2.56 -16.33
N HIS A 400 9.91 2.17 -15.26
CA HIS A 400 10.23 0.76 -14.96
C HIS A 400 8.95 -0.10 -14.84
N PHE A 401 8.04 0.32 -13.95
CA PHE A 401 6.78 -0.39 -13.74
C PHE A 401 5.82 -0.28 -14.93
N THR A 402 5.87 0.82 -15.69
CA THR A 402 5.10 0.96 -16.94
C THR A 402 5.54 -0.07 -17.97
N ALA A 403 6.85 -0.26 -18.16
CA ALA A 403 7.38 -1.24 -19.11
C ALA A 403 7.06 -2.67 -18.68
N LEU A 404 7.29 -3.00 -17.40
CA LEU A 404 6.95 -4.31 -16.85
C LEU A 404 5.45 -4.60 -16.93
N GLY A 405 4.61 -3.62 -16.55
CA GLY A 405 3.16 -3.72 -16.62
C GLY A 405 2.64 -3.94 -18.04
N CYS A 406 3.23 -3.27 -19.03
CA CYS A 406 2.94 -3.51 -20.45
C CYS A 406 3.23 -4.95 -20.86
N MET A 407 4.41 -5.49 -20.51
CA MET A 407 4.80 -6.86 -20.86
C MET A 407 3.88 -7.90 -20.20
N LEU A 408 3.54 -7.71 -18.92
CA LEU A 408 2.64 -8.61 -18.20
C LEU A 408 1.20 -8.54 -18.74
N SER A 409 0.69 -7.34 -19.05
CA SER A 409 -0.66 -7.16 -19.58
C SER A 409 -0.84 -7.71 -21.01
N GLN A 410 0.22 -7.65 -21.85
CA GLN A 410 0.21 -8.16 -23.23
C GLN A 410 0.75 -9.60 -23.35
N SER A 411 0.74 -10.35 -22.25
CA SER A 411 1.12 -11.76 -22.23
C SER A 411 0.13 -12.57 -21.39
N GLN A 412 0.16 -13.88 -21.54
CA GLN A 412 -0.60 -14.83 -20.72
C GLN A 412 0.35 -15.60 -19.81
N GLU A 413 -0.06 -15.83 -18.58
CA GLU A 413 0.71 -16.70 -17.68
C GLU A 413 0.61 -18.15 -18.14
N VAL A 414 1.74 -18.86 -18.09
CA VAL A 414 1.74 -20.31 -18.33
C VAL A 414 1.47 -21.01 -17.00
N VAL A 415 0.25 -21.53 -16.85
CA VAL A 415 -0.26 -22.11 -15.60
C VAL A 415 -1.05 -23.38 -15.90
N HIS A 416 -0.60 -24.50 -15.32
CA HIS A 416 -1.26 -25.81 -15.45
C HIS A 416 -1.93 -26.27 -14.16
N ALA A 417 -1.62 -25.64 -13.03
CA ALA A 417 -2.15 -25.98 -11.72
C ALA A 417 -3.23 -25.01 -11.23
N ALA A 418 -4.23 -25.53 -10.53
CA ALA A 418 -5.25 -24.74 -9.84
C ALA A 418 -5.40 -25.20 -8.39
N VAL A 419 -5.55 -24.25 -7.47
CA VAL A 419 -5.79 -24.51 -6.03
C VAL A 419 -7.22 -24.11 -5.71
N LEU A 420 -7.98 -25.00 -5.06
CA LEU A 420 -9.31 -24.67 -4.56
C LEU A 420 -9.18 -23.67 -3.40
N HIS A 421 -9.80 -22.49 -3.53
CA HIS A 421 -9.69 -21.44 -2.51
C HIS A 421 -10.53 -21.77 -1.27
N PRO A 422 -9.97 -21.74 -0.05
CA PRO A 422 -10.63 -22.28 1.15
C PRO A 422 -11.64 -21.32 1.81
N MET A 423 -12.00 -20.20 1.19
CA MET A 423 -12.88 -19.18 1.79
C MET A 423 -14.20 -19.74 2.32
N HIS A 424 -14.89 -20.59 1.55
CA HIS A 424 -16.16 -21.18 2.00
C HIS A 424 -15.98 -22.15 3.18
N ALA A 425 -14.79 -22.75 3.34
CA ALA A 425 -14.49 -23.55 4.52
C ALA A 425 -14.29 -22.67 5.77
N ALA A 426 -13.77 -21.44 5.62
CA ALA A 426 -13.66 -20.48 6.72
C ALA A 426 -15.04 -20.10 7.29
N TYR A 427 -16.09 -20.08 6.46
CA TYR A 427 -17.46 -19.77 6.90
C TYR A 427 -17.97 -20.70 7.99
N LEU A 428 -17.47 -21.94 8.08
CA LEU A 428 -17.98 -22.94 9.03
C LEU A 428 -17.61 -22.62 10.47
N THR A 429 -16.44 -22.02 10.67
CA THR A 429 -15.83 -21.85 12.00
C THR A 429 -15.58 -20.41 12.37
N TYR A 430 -15.65 -19.47 11.41
CA TYR A 430 -15.45 -18.06 11.70
C TYR A 430 -16.39 -17.56 12.82
N ASP A 431 -15.79 -16.97 13.84
CA ASP A 431 -16.45 -16.38 15.00
C ASP A 431 -15.85 -14.99 15.24
N ARG A 432 -16.67 -13.94 15.13
CA ARG A 432 -16.21 -12.56 15.25
C ARG A 432 -15.55 -12.26 16.59
N HIS A 433 -15.93 -12.92 17.69
CA HIS A 433 -15.38 -12.66 19.02
C HIS A 433 -14.04 -13.37 19.26
N ARG A 434 -13.71 -14.40 18.49
CA ARG A 434 -12.41 -15.10 18.50
C ARG A 434 -11.52 -14.68 17.33
N ASP A 435 -12.13 -14.09 16.33
CA ASP A 435 -11.50 -13.48 15.17
C ASP A 435 -10.59 -14.44 14.39
N ALA A 436 -9.36 -14.05 14.04
CA ALA A 436 -8.41 -14.88 13.32
C ALA A 436 -8.16 -16.26 13.99
N GLU A 437 -8.25 -16.35 15.33
CA GLU A 437 -8.10 -17.61 16.06
C GLU A 437 -9.11 -18.69 15.61
N SER A 438 -10.30 -18.26 15.16
CA SER A 438 -11.39 -19.17 14.76
C SER A 438 -11.15 -19.88 13.43
N VAL A 439 -10.24 -19.38 12.60
CA VAL A 439 -9.89 -19.92 11.27
C VAL A 439 -8.38 -20.17 11.09
N ALA A 440 -7.56 -19.88 12.10
CA ALA A 440 -6.10 -19.94 12.02
C ALA A 440 -5.53 -21.25 11.43
N PRO A 441 -6.02 -22.46 11.77
CA PRO A 441 -5.48 -23.68 11.17
C PRO A 441 -5.68 -23.76 9.65
N LEU A 442 -6.86 -23.32 9.16
CA LEU A 442 -7.18 -23.30 7.74
C LEU A 442 -6.34 -22.26 7.00
N GLU A 443 -6.21 -21.07 7.59
CA GLU A 443 -5.43 -19.98 7.05
C GLU A 443 -3.94 -20.33 6.95
N GLN A 444 -3.37 -20.93 7.99
CA GLN A 444 -1.98 -21.37 8.00
C GLN A 444 -1.72 -22.45 6.94
N ALA A 445 -2.60 -23.45 6.85
CA ALA A 445 -2.47 -24.51 5.84
C ALA A 445 -2.48 -23.94 4.40
N PHE A 446 -3.35 -22.95 4.14
CA PHE A 446 -3.40 -22.29 2.85
C PHE A 446 -2.15 -21.45 2.55
N ALA A 447 -1.67 -20.68 3.53
CA ALA A 447 -0.44 -19.90 3.42
C ALA A 447 0.79 -20.78 3.17
N ASP A 448 0.89 -21.92 3.88
CA ASP A 448 1.98 -22.88 3.72
C ASP A 448 1.95 -23.54 2.34
N LEU A 449 0.77 -23.82 1.79
CA LEU A 449 0.64 -24.33 0.42
C LEU A 449 1.04 -23.28 -0.62
N ALA A 450 0.54 -22.04 -0.48
CA ALA A 450 0.88 -20.94 -1.38
C ALA A 450 2.40 -20.69 -1.42
N GLU A 451 3.04 -20.59 -0.25
CA GLU A 451 4.49 -20.39 -0.16
C GLU A 451 5.28 -21.56 -0.77
N ARG A 452 4.86 -22.82 -0.53
CA ARG A 452 5.52 -23.99 -1.16
C ARG A 452 5.43 -23.96 -2.68
N LEU A 453 4.29 -23.56 -3.25
CA LEU A 453 4.11 -23.46 -4.70
C LEU A 453 4.99 -22.35 -5.30
N GLY A 454 4.97 -21.15 -4.71
CA GLY A 454 5.78 -20.03 -5.15
C GLY A 454 7.28 -20.31 -5.05
N ALA A 455 7.74 -20.91 -3.94
CA ALA A 455 9.11 -21.33 -3.72
C ALA A 455 9.57 -22.42 -4.71
N ALA A 456 8.66 -23.30 -5.13
CA ALA A 456 8.92 -24.31 -6.15
C ALA A 456 8.78 -23.79 -7.59
N HIS A 457 8.46 -22.51 -7.79
CA HIS A 457 8.23 -21.89 -9.10
C HIS A 457 7.07 -22.53 -9.89
N ILE A 458 6.08 -23.09 -9.18
CA ILE A 458 4.90 -23.72 -9.78
C ILE A 458 3.83 -22.64 -10.00
N GLY A 459 3.63 -22.26 -11.27
CA GLY A 459 2.54 -21.37 -11.66
C GLY A 459 1.18 -22.00 -11.34
N HIS A 460 0.33 -21.26 -10.64
CA HIS A 460 -1.00 -21.73 -10.24
C HIS A 460 -2.02 -20.59 -10.22
N HIS A 461 -3.30 -20.92 -10.25
CA HIS A 461 -4.40 -19.98 -9.99
C HIS A 461 -5.32 -20.49 -8.88
N TYR A 462 -6.01 -19.58 -8.20
CA TYR A 462 -7.06 -19.91 -7.23
C TYR A 462 -8.42 -20.09 -7.91
N LEU A 463 -9.16 -21.09 -7.45
CA LEU A 463 -10.55 -21.35 -7.86
C LEU A 463 -11.47 -20.95 -6.71
N ASP A 464 -12.15 -19.83 -6.87
CA ASP A 464 -13.28 -19.46 -6.01
C ASP A 464 -14.50 -20.32 -6.36
N GLU A 465 -15.19 -20.86 -5.36
CA GLU A 465 -16.30 -21.79 -5.58
C GLU A 465 -17.54 -21.10 -6.18
N THR A 466 -17.76 -19.82 -5.87
CA THR A 466 -18.87 -19.04 -6.44
C THR A 466 -18.64 -18.75 -7.93
N LEU A 467 -17.43 -18.37 -8.31
CA LEU A 467 -17.06 -18.18 -9.72
C LEU A 467 -17.01 -19.51 -10.47
N LEU A 468 -16.46 -20.56 -9.85
CA LEU A 468 -16.38 -21.91 -10.42
C LEU A 468 -17.77 -22.47 -10.73
N ALA A 469 -18.77 -22.20 -9.89
CA ALA A 469 -20.15 -22.59 -10.18
C ALA A 469 -20.74 -21.94 -11.45
N LYS A 470 -20.28 -20.74 -11.82
CA LYS A 470 -20.75 -19.99 -13.00
C LYS A 470 -19.98 -20.35 -14.27
N TYR A 471 -18.66 -20.46 -14.17
CA TYR A 471 -17.75 -20.51 -15.32
C TYR A 471 -16.95 -21.82 -15.42
N GLY A 472 -17.08 -22.69 -14.42
CA GLY A 472 -16.38 -23.97 -14.32
C GLY A 472 -16.96 -25.05 -15.22
N ARG A 473 -16.10 -25.81 -15.88
CA ARG A 473 -16.47 -27.00 -16.67
C ARG A 473 -15.31 -27.99 -16.78
N VAL A 474 -15.59 -29.21 -17.21
CA VAL A 474 -14.58 -30.25 -17.46
C VAL A 474 -14.48 -30.49 -18.97
N GLU A 475 -13.27 -30.45 -19.51
CA GLU A 475 -12.98 -30.70 -20.93
C GLU A 475 -11.88 -31.76 -21.09
N GLY A 476 -12.30 -32.99 -21.38
CA GLY A 476 -11.40 -34.15 -21.35
C GLY A 476 -10.89 -34.37 -19.93
N THR A 477 -9.57 -34.43 -19.77
CA THR A 477 -8.86 -34.62 -18.49
C THR A 477 -8.60 -33.33 -17.71
N SER A 478 -9.04 -32.17 -18.21
CA SER A 478 -8.68 -30.87 -17.62
C SER A 478 -9.89 -30.15 -17.04
N LEU A 479 -9.64 -29.37 -15.99
CA LEU A 479 -10.59 -28.46 -15.39
C LEU A 479 -10.47 -27.09 -16.07
N VAL A 480 -11.59 -26.48 -16.42
CA VAL A 480 -11.61 -25.17 -17.08
C VAL A 480 -12.38 -24.19 -16.23
N MET A 481 -11.81 -23.02 -16.00
CA MET A 481 -12.43 -21.88 -15.31
C MET A 481 -12.35 -20.65 -16.21
N GLY A 482 -13.51 -20.25 -16.75
CA GLY A 482 -13.57 -19.14 -17.72
C GLY A 482 -12.68 -19.42 -18.94
N ARG A 483 -11.63 -18.61 -19.10
CA ARG A 483 -10.62 -18.69 -20.17
C ARG A 483 -9.42 -19.58 -19.86
N CYS A 484 -9.23 -19.98 -18.61
CA CYS A 484 -8.06 -20.75 -18.18
C CYS A 484 -8.37 -22.24 -18.10
N ARG A 485 -7.39 -23.07 -18.47
CA ARG A 485 -7.43 -24.53 -18.42
C ARG A 485 -6.35 -25.03 -17.49
N TYR A 486 -6.66 -26.02 -16.66
CA TYR A 486 -5.76 -26.60 -15.68
C TYR A 486 -5.75 -28.13 -15.79
N ASP A 487 -4.55 -28.68 -15.75
CA ASP A 487 -4.28 -30.11 -15.82
C ASP A 487 -4.09 -30.72 -14.41
N PHE A 488 -3.81 -29.87 -13.42
CA PHE A 488 -3.62 -30.26 -12.02
C PHE A 488 -4.57 -29.50 -11.12
N LEU A 489 -5.21 -30.23 -10.21
CA LEU A 489 -6.02 -29.66 -9.15
C LEU A 489 -5.36 -29.95 -7.80
N LEU A 490 -5.25 -28.92 -6.97
CA LEU A 490 -4.79 -28.98 -5.60
C LEU A 490 -5.94 -28.61 -4.68
N ILE A 491 -6.14 -29.38 -3.63
CA ILE A 491 -7.09 -29.08 -2.57
C ILE A 491 -6.31 -28.93 -1.26
N PRO A 492 -6.31 -27.74 -0.62
CA PRO A 492 -5.67 -27.53 0.68
C PRO A 492 -6.37 -28.34 1.77
N ASP A 493 -5.78 -28.43 2.98
CA ASP A 493 -6.44 -29.07 4.14
C ASP A 493 -7.67 -28.28 4.55
N MET A 494 -8.82 -28.61 3.94
CA MET A 494 -10.08 -27.89 4.12
C MET A 494 -11.22 -28.86 4.44
N PRO A 495 -12.09 -28.54 5.42
CA PRO A 495 -13.14 -29.46 5.88
C PRO A 495 -14.33 -29.61 4.93
N CYS A 496 -14.59 -28.64 4.05
CA CYS A 496 -15.81 -28.57 3.24
C CYS A 496 -15.55 -28.03 1.83
N MET A 497 -16.42 -28.41 0.89
CA MET A 497 -16.59 -27.77 -0.41
C MET A 497 -18.08 -27.61 -0.74
N ASP A 498 -18.40 -26.76 -1.71
CA ASP A 498 -19.75 -26.60 -2.24
C ASP A 498 -20.20 -27.84 -3.01
N GLY A 499 -21.51 -28.11 -3.00
CA GLY A 499 -22.10 -29.20 -3.78
C GLY A 499 -21.90 -29.05 -5.30
N SER A 500 -21.88 -27.82 -5.80
CA SER A 500 -21.60 -27.54 -7.22
C SER A 500 -20.16 -27.86 -7.60
N THR A 501 -19.20 -27.45 -6.77
CA THR A 501 -17.77 -27.83 -6.86
C THR A 501 -17.62 -29.34 -6.80
N ALA A 502 -18.21 -30.01 -5.81
CA ALA A 502 -18.12 -31.46 -5.66
C ALA A 502 -18.63 -32.21 -6.91
N ALA A 503 -19.73 -31.76 -7.51
CA ALA A 503 -20.25 -32.36 -8.75
C ALA A 503 -19.27 -32.20 -9.92
N LEU A 504 -18.67 -31.02 -10.06
CA LEU A 504 -17.68 -30.73 -11.10
C LEU A 504 -16.39 -31.54 -10.91
N LEU A 505 -15.86 -31.57 -9.69
CA LEU A 505 -14.65 -32.31 -9.35
C LEU A 505 -14.84 -33.83 -9.51
N LYS A 506 -16.03 -34.34 -9.24
CA LYS A 506 -16.35 -35.75 -9.48
C LYS A 506 -16.27 -36.09 -10.97
N ALA A 507 -16.78 -35.21 -11.84
CA ALA A 507 -16.65 -35.39 -13.29
C ALA A 507 -15.18 -35.30 -13.75
N TYR A 508 -14.40 -34.36 -13.19
CA TYR A 508 -12.97 -34.21 -13.46
C TYR A 508 -12.18 -35.49 -13.13
N VAL A 509 -12.36 -36.03 -11.92
CA VAL A 509 -11.69 -37.28 -11.50
C VAL A 509 -12.15 -38.47 -12.36
N GLN A 510 -13.45 -38.57 -12.69
CA GLN A 510 -13.98 -39.64 -13.55
C GLN A 510 -13.39 -39.62 -14.96
N ASN A 511 -13.05 -38.44 -15.48
CA ASN A 511 -12.41 -38.29 -16.78
C ASN A 511 -10.88 -38.49 -16.74
N GLY A 512 -10.30 -38.86 -15.59
CA GLY A 512 -8.86 -39.08 -15.43
C GLY A 512 -8.06 -37.82 -15.09
N GLY A 513 -8.71 -36.78 -14.57
CA GLY A 513 -8.04 -35.60 -14.04
C GLY A 513 -7.04 -35.92 -12.94
N ARG A 514 -6.02 -35.09 -12.79
CA ARG A 514 -4.95 -35.26 -11.80
C ARG A 514 -5.17 -34.36 -10.58
N LEU A 515 -5.11 -34.95 -9.40
CA LEU A 515 -5.48 -34.34 -8.12
C LEU A 515 -4.40 -34.60 -7.07
N TYR A 516 -3.99 -33.53 -6.41
CA TYR A 516 -3.17 -33.53 -5.20
C TYR A 516 -4.01 -33.05 -4.00
N LEU A 517 -3.89 -33.74 -2.87
CA LEU A 517 -4.49 -33.35 -1.61
C LEU A 517 -3.39 -32.94 -0.63
N ASP A 518 -3.42 -31.70 -0.18
CA ASP A 518 -2.49 -31.18 0.81
C ASP A 518 -3.09 -31.33 2.22
N GLY A 519 -3.19 -32.57 2.72
CA GLY A 519 -3.81 -32.86 4.00
C GLY A 519 -4.91 -33.90 3.91
N GLN A 520 -6.00 -33.70 4.66
CA GLN A 520 -7.11 -34.65 4.70
C GLN A 520 -8.12 -34.39 3.59
N ARG A 521 -8.88 -35.44 3.25
CA ARG A 521 -10.04 -35.29 2.35
C ARG A 521 -11.11 -34.44 3.05
N PRO A 522 -11.74 -33.49 2.35
CA PRO A 522 -12.90 -32.77 2.87
C PRO A 522 -13.97 -33.77 3.33
N SER A 523 -14.54 -33.54 4.51
CA SER A 523 -15.52 -34.45 5.13
C SER A 523 -16.96 -33.93 5.00
N LEU A 524 -17.12 -32.69 4.53
CA LEU A 524 -18.39 -32.00 4.37
C LEU A 524 -18.60 -31.57 2.91
N ILE A 525 -19.85 -31.66 2.45
CA ILE A 525 -20.34 -30.99 1.24
C ILE A 525 -21.55 -30.15 1.64
N ASP A 526 -21.56 -28.87 1.27
CA ASP A 526 -22.59 -27.90 1.70
C ASP A 526 -22.78 -27.86 3.23
N GLY A 527 -21.68 -28.03 3.99
CA GLY A 527 -21.68 -28.07 5.45
C GLY A 527 -22.29 -29.34 6.06
N ARG A 528 -22.60 -30.37 5.25
CA ARG A 528 -23.16 -31.64 5.70
C ARG A 528 -22.17 -32.79 5.53
N PRO A 529 -22.14 -33.78 6.44
CA PRO A 529 -21.34 -34.97 6.26
C PRO A 529 -21.62 -35.66 4.93
N ALA A 530 -20.58 -35.94 4.15
CA ALA A 530 -20.69 -36.58 2.85
C ALA A 530 -19.53 -37.55 2.60
N ASP A 531 -19.78 -38.59 1.80
CA ASP A 531 -18.72 -39.49 1.35
C ASP A 531 -17.95 -38.88 0.17
N THR A 532 -16.72 -38.46 0.45
CA THR A 532 -15.76 -37.91 -0.51
C THR A 532 -14.72 -38.93 -0.95
N GLY A 533 -15.00 -40.24 -0.78
CA GLY A 533 -14.09 -41.33 -1.17
C GLY A 533 -13.67 -41.31 -2.63
N TRP A 534 -14.44 -40.66 -3.50
CA TRP A 534 -14.15 -40.45 -4.92
C TRP A 534 -13.03 -39.42 -5.19
N LEU A 535 -12.67 -38.57 -4.21
CA LEU A 535 -11.48 -37.68 -4.28
C LEU A 535 -10.21 -38.45 -3.92
N ALA A 536 -9.85 -39.45 -4.72
CA ALA A 536 -8.60 -40.18 -4.53
C ALA A 536 -7.43 -39.41 -5.17
N PRO A 537 -6.38 -39.03 -4.41
CA PRO A 537 -5.23 -38.36 -5.00
C PRO A 537 -4.47 -39.32 -5.93
N ASN A 538 -4.05 -38.81 -7.08
CA ASN A 538 -3.32 -39.54 -8.11
C ASN A 538 -2.17 -38.71 -8.72
N LEU A 539 -1.81 -37.59 -8.08
CA LEU A 539 -0.70 -36.72 -8.40
C LEU A 539 0.25 -36.68 -7.20
N THR A 540 1.55 -36.84 -7.42
CA THR A 540 2.55 -36.58 -6.37
C THR A 540 3.12 -35.17 -6.48
N TRP A 541 3.74 -34.68 -5.41
CA TRP A 541 4.42 -33.38 -5.43
C TRP A 541 5.55 -33.34 -6.45
N GLU A 542 6.33 -34.42 -6.57
CA GLU A 542 7.44 -34.52 -7.52
C GLU A 542 6.97 -34.46 -8.97
N GLU A 543 5.79 -35.04 -9.27
CA GLU A 543 5.19 -34.93 -10.59
C GLU A 543 4.68 -33.51 -10.88
N LEU A 544 4.10 -32.85 -9.87
CA LEU A 544 3.68 -31.45 -9.96
C LEU A 544 4.89 -30.50 -10.07
N ALA A 545 6.04 -30.84 -9.50
CA ALA A 545 7.25 -30.01 -9.59
C ALA A 545 8.02 -30.18 -10.92
N GLN A 546 7.58 -31.08 -11.81
CA GLN A 546 8.16 -31.29 -13.14
C GLN A 546 7.55 -30.39 -14.22
N GLU A 547 6.99 -29.25 -13.82
CA GLU A 547 6.38 -28.23 -14.69
C GLU A 547 7.40 -27.55 -15.62
N GLU A 548 6.93 -26.58 -16.40
CA GLU A 548 7.74 -25.88 -17.41
C GLU A 548 8.95 -25.10 -16.85
N ILE A 549 8.90 -24.75 -15.56
CA ILE A 549 10.03 -24.19 -14.83
C ILE A 549 10.48 -25.21 -13.79
N GLN A 550 11.76 -25.58 -13.82
CA GLN A 550 12.37 -26.35 -12.73
C GLN A 550 13.62 -25.63 -12.24
N VAL A 551 13.74 -25.52 -10.92
CA VAL A 551 14.91 -24.95 -10.24
C VAL A 551 15.62 -26.01 -9.42
N ASP A 552 16.93 -25.83 -9.19
CA ASP A 552 17.75 -26.73 -8.38
C ASP A 552 17.62 -26.49 -6.88
N ASP A 553 17.27 -25.28 -6.45
CA ASP A 553 17.04 -24.91 -5.07
C ASP A 553 15.74 -24.09 -4.90
N PRO A 554 14.63 -24.71 -4.45
CA PRO A 554 13.40 -24.00 -4.16
C PRO A 554 13.43 -23.28 -2.80
N ALA A 555 14.43 -23.52 -1.94
CA ALA A 555 14.52 -22.90 -0.60
C ALA A 555 15.11 -21.48 -0.65
N THR A 556 14.68 -20.67 -1.62
CA THR A 556 15.18 -19.31 -1.84
C THR A 556 14.05 -18.27 -1.82
N ALA A 557 14.41 -16.99 -1.71
CA ALA A 557 13.46 -15.89 -1.83
C ALA A 557 13.18 -15.50 -3.31
N VAL A 558 13.67 -16.27 -4.27
CA VAL A 558 13.45 -15.98 -5.69
C VAL A 558 12.06 -16.49 -6.09
N ARG A 559 11.33 -15.67 -6.84
CA ARG A 559 10.04 -16.02 -7.44
C ARG A 559 10.09 -15.74 -8.93
N SER A 560 9.37 -16.51 -9.72
CA SER A 560 9.29 -16.27 -11.17
C SER A 560 7.92 -16.60 -11.76
N THR A 561 7.63 -15.98 -12.90
CA THR A 561 6.47 -16.28 -13.74
C THR A 561 6.93 -16.47 -15.19
N LEU A 562 6.39 -17.49 -15.86
CA LEU A 562 6.60 -17.76 -17.29
C LEU A 562 5.43 -17.20 -18.09
N ARG A 563 5.73 -16.46 -19.15
CA ARG A 563 4.75 -15.69 -19.91
C ARG A 563 4.83 -16.03 -21.40
N HIS A 564 3.68 -16.36 -21.98
CA HIS A 564 3.52 -16.54 -23.41
C HIS A 564 2.98 -15.26 -24.08
N SER A 565 3.55 -14.86 -25.22
CA SER A 565 3.07 -13.70 -25.99
C SER A 565 3.41 -13.80 -27.47
N GLU A 566 2.55 -13.24 -28.32
CA GLU A 566 2.84 -13.06 -29.75
C GLU A 566 4.08 -12.19 -30.00
N ASN A 567 4.45 -11.35 -29.02
CA ASN A 567 5.63 -10.47 -29.08
C ASN A 567 6.95 -11.16 -28.67
N GLY A 568 6.86 -12.39 -28.16
CA GLY A 568 7.98 -13.19 -27.66
C GLY A 568 7.77 -13.66 -26.22
N ASP A 569 8.07 -14.93 -25.97
CA ASP A 569 7.93 -15.53 -24.64
C ASP A 569 9.03 -15.07 -23.70
N PHE A 570 8.74 -15.00 -22.41
CA PHE A 570 9.71 -14.55 -21.41
C PHE A 570 9.48 -15.14 -20.03
N LEU A 571 10.58 -15.30 -19.30
CA LEU A 571 10.60 -15.54 -17.86
C LEU A 571 10.85 -14.19 -17.15
N PHE A 572 10.01 -13.83 -16.20
CA PHE A 572 10.28 -12.76 -15.24
C PHE A 572 10.60 -13.37 -13.89
N ALA A 573 11.78 -13.08 -13.34
CA ALA A 573 12.24 -13.62 -12.06
C ALA A 573 12.79 -12.50 -11.16
N VAL A 574 12.48 -12.54 -9.87
CA VAL A 574 12.84 -11.52 -8.88
C VAL A 574 13.35 -12.16 -7.60
N ASN A 575 14.42 -11.61 -7.03
CA ASN A 575 14.89 -11.94 -5.68
C ASN A 575 14.23 -11.02 -4.66
N LEU A 576 13.38 -11.60 -3.80
CA LEU A 576 12.62 -10.87 -2.79
C LEU A 576 13.37 -10.68 -1.46
N SER A 577 14.60 -11.20 -1.34
CA SER A 577 15.44 -10.99 -0.17
C SER A 577 15.89 -9.53 -0.05
N LYS A 578 16.05 -9.06 1.20
CA LYS A 578 16.58 -7.72 1.51
C LYS A 578 18.11 -7.68 1.53
N ASP A 579 18.76 -8.82 1.73
CA ASP A 579 20.19 -8.89 2.05
C ASP A 579 20.93 -10.10 1.46
N THR A 580 20.20 -11.08 0.93
CA THR A 580 20.77 -12.36 0.48
C THR A 580 20.88 -12.41 -1.04
N VAL A 581 22.08 -12.75 -1.52
CA VAL A 581 22.33 -13.08 -2.93
C VAL A 581 21.90 -14.53 -3.17
N HIS A 582 21.16 -14.76 -4.26
CA HIS A 582 20.76 -16.10 -4.68
C HIS A 582 21.31 -16.42 -6.08
N THR A 583 21.64 -17.69 -6.30
CA THR A 583 22.04 -18.22 -7.61
C THR A 583 21.21 -19.47 -7.87
N LEU A 584 20.45 -19.49 -8.96
CA LEU A 584 19.56 -20.60 -9.30
C LEU A 584 19.86 -21.11 -10.71
N ARG A 585 19.78 -22.42 -10.90
CA ARG A 585 19.82 -23.08 -12.21
C ARG A 585 18.40 -23.38 -12.66
N TYR A 586 17.98 -22.71 -13.73
CA TYR A 586 16.67 -22.88 -14.36
C TYR A 586 16.75 -23.90 -15.49
N ARG A 587 15.89 -24.90 -15.48
CA ARG A 587 15.56 -25.73 -16.65
C ARG A 587 14.27 -25.22 -17.26
N LEU A 588 14.31 -24.90 -18.55
CA LEU A 588 13.21 -24.30 -19.29
C LEU A 588 13.05 -25.01 -20.64
N LEU A 589 11.81 -25.20 -21.09
CA LEU A 589 11.51 -25.65 -22.45
C LEU A 589 11.67 -24.48 -23.43
N ALA A 590 12.89 -24.26 -23.92
CA ALA A 590 13.21 -23.16 -24.82
C ALA A 590 14.38 -23.49 -25.77
N GLU A 591 14.41 -22.83 -26.93
CA GLU A 591 15.50 -22.96 -27.91
C GLU A 591 16.74 -22.14 -27.52
N GLY A 592 16.60 -21.13 -26.68
CA GLY A 592 17.67 -20.23 -26.27
C GLY A 592 17.13 -19.13 -25.34
N ALA A 593 18.05 -18.36 -24.76
CA ALA A 593 17.71 -17.34 -23.79
C ALA A 593 18.60 -16.09 -23.94
N ALA A 594 17.99 -14.92 -23.73
CA ALA A 594 18.69 -13.64 -23.66
C ALA A 594 18.12 -12.76 -22.55
N LEU A 595 18.98 -12.09 -21.79
CA LEU A 595 18.59 -11.09 -20.82
C LEU A 595 18.09 -9.83 -21.56
N PHE A 596 16.94 -9.32 -21.16
CA PHE A 596 16.30 -8.15 -21.77
C PHE A 596 16.17 -7.00 -20.79
N PHE A 597 16.47 -5.80 -21.26
CA PHE A 597 16.38 -4.56 -20.50
C PHE A 597 15.25 -3.70 -21.08
N PRO A 598 14.04 -3.70 -20.48
CA PRO A 598 12.84 -3.09 -21.09
C PRO A 598 13.00 -1.61 -21.45
N LEU A 599 13.70 -0.84 -20.60
CA LEU A 599 13.85 0.60 -20.79
C LEU A 599 14.79 0.97 -21.94
N THR A 600 15.77 0.12 -22.27
CA THR A 600 16.73 0.36 -23.37
C THR A 600 16.40 -0.44 -24.63
N GLY A 601 15.64 -1.53 -24.48
CA GLY A 601 15.42 -2.54 -25.51
C GLY A 601 16.66 -3.41 -25.77
N GLU A 602 17.70 -3.30 -24.94
CA GLU A 602 18.93 -4.08 -25.09
C GLU A 602 18.66 -5.56 -24.79
N CYS A 603 19.21 -6.44 -25.63
CA CYS A 603 19.22 -7.89 -25.42
C CYS A 603 20.67 -8.37 -25.29
N ARG A 604 20.96 -9.13 -24.23
CA ARG A 604 22.26 -9.78 -24.03
C ARG A 604 22.09 -11.30 -24.06
N PRO A 605 22.71 -12.02 -25.00
CA PRO A 605 22.64 -13.48 -25.01
C PRO A 605 23.13 -14.06 -23.67
N LEU A 606 22.43 -15.09 -23.17
CA LEU A 606 22.85 -15.82 -21.98
C LEU A 606 23.59 -17.09 -22.37
N ALA A 607 24.49 -17.54 -21.48
CA ALA A 607 25.06 -18.88 -21.60
C ALA A 607 24.06 -19.90 -21.04
N TYR A 608 23.92 -21.02 -21.73
CA TYR A 608 23.04 -22.11 -21.32
C TYR A 608 23.55 -23.45 -21.88
N GLU A 609 23.19 -24.53 -21.22
CA GLU A 609 23.41 -25.91 -21.65
C GLU A 609 22.15 -26.44 -22.34
N LYS A 610 22.28 -27.22 -23.42
CA LYS A 610 21.15 -27.92 -24.02
C LYS A 610 20.86 -29.20 -23.24
N GLU A 611 19.63 -29.34 -22.74
CA GLU A 611 19.15 -30.53 -22.02
C GLU A 611 17.87 -31.04 -22.69
N GLY A 612 17.94 -32.14 -23.44
CA GLY A 612 16.80 -32.66 -24.20
C GLY A 612 16.24 -31.63 -25.19
N ASP A 613 14.94 -31.34 -25.09
CA ASP A 613 14.24 -30.34 -25.89
C ASP A 613 14.28 -28.92 -25.27
N GLY A 614 14.98 -28.74 -24.15
CA GLY A 614 15.07 -27.48 -23.43
C GLY A 614 16.48 -26.93 -23.26
N ILE A 615 16.60 -25.94 -22.39
CA ILE A 615 17.85 -25.31 -21.97
C ILE A 615 17.97 -25.28 -20.46
N CYS A 616 19.21 -25.23 -19.99
CA CYS A 616 19.55 -25.12 -18.60
C CYS A 616 20.49 -23.94 -18.40
N LEU A 617 20.09 -22.94 -17.62
CA LEU A 617 20.81 -21.68 -17.47
C LEU A 617 20.89 -21.24 -16.02
N THR A 618 22.01 -20.60 -15.65
CA THR A 618 22.25 -20.11 -14.28
C THR A 618 22.02 -18.61 -14.23
N LEU A 619 21.19 -18.16 -13.28
CA LEU A 619 20.95 -16.74 -13.01
C LEU A 619 21.45 -16.38 -11.61
N HIS A 620 22.14 -15.24 -11.52
CA HIS A 620 22.62 -14.66 -10.28
C HIS A 620 21.77 -13.44 -9.94
N PHE A 621 21.30 -13.36 -8.69
CA PHE A 621 20.42 -12.30 -8.21
C PHE A 621 20.99 -11.64 -6.95
N LYS A 622 21.29 -10.36 -7.04
CA LYS A 622 21.50 -9.50 -5.86
C LYS A 622 20.17 -9.32 -5.10
N PRO A 623 20.20 -8.86 -3.83
CA PRO A 623 18.97 -8.52 -3.10
C PRO A 623 18.11 -7.51 -3.88
N GLY A 624 16.82 -7.78 -4.05
CA GLY A 624 15.90 -6.94 -4.82
C GLY A 624 16.13 -6.89 -6.34
N GLN A 625 17.07 -7.66 -6.88
CA GLN A 625 17.33 -7.71 -8.32
C GLN A 625 16.29 -8.58 -9.03
N SER A 626 15.96 -8.16 -10.25
CA SER A 626 15.05 -8.85 -11.14
C SER A 626 15.66 -9.04 -12.53
N HIS A 627 15.32 -10.13 -13.20
CA HIS A 627 15.70 -10.42 -14.58
C HIS A 627 14.45 -10.66 -15.43
N ILE A 628 14.48 -10.16 -16.67
CA ILE A 628 13.54 -10.55 -17.73
C ILE A 628 14.34 -11.30 -18.78
N VAL A 629 14.03 -12.58 -18.96
CA VAL A 629 14.75 -13.46 -19.88
C VAL A 629 13.82 -13.80 -21.03
N LEU A 630 14.15 -13.32 -22.23
CA LEU A 630 13.43 -13.67 -23.45
C LEU A 630 13.81 -15.08 -23.88
N LEU A 631 12.79 -15.85 -24.28
CA LEU A 631 12.91 -17.24 -24.67
C LEU A 631 12.71 -17.38 -26.18
N GLY A 632 13.66 -18.00 -26.86
CA GLY A 632 13.62 -18.17 -28.31
C GLY A 632 14.99 -18.45 -28.93
N PRO A 633 15.06 -18.61 -30.26
CA PRO A 633 16.32 -18.89 -30.94
C PRO A 633 17.31 -17.73 -30.75
N ALA A 634 18.32 -17.97 -29.92
CA ALA A 634 19.43 -17.06 -29.65
C ALA A 634 20.72 -17.87 -29.62
N GLU A 635 21.76 -17.42 -30.32
CA GLU A 635 23.09 -18.04 -30.20
C GLU A 635 23.55 -17.94 -28.74
N PRO A 636 23.98 -19.05 -28.11
CA PRO A 636 24.41 -19.03 -26.73
C PRO A 636 25.63 -18.11 -26.59
N ALA A 637 25.64 -17.29 -25.56
CA ALA A 637 26.88 -16.62 -25.17
C ALA A 637 27.93 -17.68 -24.81
N PRO A 638 29.23 -17.39 -24.99
CA PRO A 638 30.27 -18.24 -24.43
C PRO A 638 29.99 -18.48 -22.96
N ALA A 639 30.11 -19.73 -22.50
CA ALA A 639 29.98 -20.05 -21.09
C ALA A 639 30.83 -19.05 -20.29
N PRO A 640 30.25 -18.34 -19.30
CA PRO A 640 31.04 -17.46 -18.46
C PRO A 640 32.19 -18.30 -17.91
N ALA A 641 33.41 -17.76 -17.96
CA ALA A 641 34.51 -18.35 -17.21
C ALA A 641 33.99 -18.61 -15.79
N PRO A 642 34.22 -19.79 -15.20
CA PRO A 642 33.58 -20.19 -13.95
C PRO A 642 33.64 -19.00 -13.01
N GLU A 643 32.48 -18.51 -12.57
CA GLU A 643 32.44 -17.39 -11.66
C GLU A 643 33.32 -17.76 -10.48
N GLN A 644 34.49 -17.12 -10.44
CA GLN A 644 35.33 -17.19 -9.27
C GLN A 644 34.52 -16.53 -8.18
N ARG A 645 34.14 -17.34 -7.18
CA ARG A 645 33.85 -16.95 -5.80
C ARG A 645 34.12 -15.47 -5.58
N GLU A 646 33.09 -14.70 -5.24
CA GLU A 646 33.15 -13.31 -4.79
C GLU A 646 34.53 -12.68 -5.01
N ARG A 647 34.75 -12.02 -6.15
CA ARG A 647 35.94 -11.20 -6.30
C ARG A 647 35.82 -10.08 -5.27
N HIS A 648 36.44 -10.27 -4.10
CA HIS A 648 36.40 -9.30 -3.01
C HIS A 648 36.77 -7.92 -3.58
N GLY A 649 35.80 -7.01 -3.58
CA GLY A 649 36.05 -5.63 -3.98
C GLY A 649 37.03 -4.99 -3.00
N LEU A 650 37.72 -3.92 -3.44
CA LEU A 650 38.42 -3.08 -2.49
C LEU A 650 37.34 -2.34 -1.70
N ARG A 651 37.13 -2.78 -0.47
CA ARG A 651 36.19 -2.17 0.47
C ARG A 651 36.90 -1.07 1.24
N GLY A 652 36.29 0.10 1.28
CA GLY A 652 36.77 1.20 2.11
C GLY A 652 35.85 1.46 3.29
N LYS A 653 36.44 1.97 4.38
CA LYS A 653 35.68 2.57 5.49
C LYS A 653 34.87 3.77 4.98
N PRO A 654 33.86 4.25 5.74
CA PRO A 654 33.22 5.53 5.48
C PRO A 654 34.28 6.60 5.22
N PRO A 655 34.34 7.21 4.03
CA PRO A 655 35.27 8.29 3.78
C PRO A 655 34.95 9.48 4.68
N HIS A 656 36.01 10.09 5.21
CA HIS A 656 35.97 11.47 5.68
C HIS A 656 35.92 12.37 4.44
N ALA A 657 34.84 13.12 4.30
CA ALA A 657 34.50 13.83 3.08
C ALA A 657 34.28 15.33 3.33
N LEU A 658 34.62 16.13 2.33
CA LEU A 658 34.29 17.55 2.28
C LEU A 658 32.83 17.71 1.85
N LEU A 659 32.06 18.48 2.61
CA LEU A 659 30.73 18.91 2.23
C LEU A 659 30.86 20.07 1.24
N THR A 660 30.52 19.82 -0.03
CA THR A 660 30.69 20.81 -1.11
C THR A 660 29.40 21.55 -1.47
N ALA A 661 28.26 20.92 -1.22
CA ALA A 661 26.94 21.51 -1.39
C ALA A 661 25.93 20.78 -0.50
N CYS A 662 24.94 21.48 0.03
CA CYS A 662 23.78 20.87 0.67
C CYS A 662 22.55 21.76 0.51
N ALA A 663 21.37 21.14 0.51
CA ALA A 663 20.13 21.86 0.77
C ALA A 663 20.20 22.56 2.14
N GLU A 664 19.33 23.55 2.37
CA GLU A 664 19.24 24.19 3.68
C GLU A 664 19.00 23.14 4.77
N ASN A 665 19.78 23.22 5.84
CA ASN A 665 19.58 22.35 6.99
C ASN A 665 18.39 22.85 7.81
N THR A 666 17.80 21.95 8.60
CA THR A 666 16.58 22.24 9.35
C THR A 666 16.76 21.97 10.84
N LEU A 667 16.13 22.81 11.68
CA LEU A 667 15.78 22.46 13.05
C LEU A 667 14.26 22.53 13.19
N LYS A 668 13.63 21.37 13.49
CA LYS A 668 12.20 21.29 13.79
C LYS A 668 11.95 21.70 15.24
N LEU A 669 10.98 22.59 15.45
CA LEU A 669 10.51 23.05 16.75
C LEU A 669 9.10 22.51 16.99
N ASP A 670 8.99 21.30 17.53
CA ASP A 670 7.74 20.57 17.79
C ASP A 670 7.33 20.55 19.28
N TYR A 671 7.91 21.47 20.07
CA TYR A 671 7.42 21.84 21.39
C TYR A 671 7.01 23.31 21.40
N VAL A 672 5.84 23.57 21.99
CA VAL A 672 5.21 24.89 22.00
C VAL A 672 4.68 25.22 23.40
N ARG A 673 4.69 26.52 23.74
CA ARG A 673 3.92 27.03 24.87
C ARG A 673 2.69 27.77 24.35
N ILE A 674 1.55 27.56 25.00
CA ILE A 674 0.27 28.17 24.62
C ILE A 674 -0.05 29.32 25.58
N SER A 675 -0.55 30.44 25.06
CA SER A 675 -1.18 31.50 25.85
C SER A 675 -2.49 31.96 25.21
N TYR A 676 -3.44 32.37 26.06
CA TYR A 676 -4.75 32.89 25.65
C TYR A 676 -4.88 34.41 25.87
N ASP A 677 -3.86 35.04 26.47
CA ASP A 677 -3.78 36.47 26.76
C ASP A 677 -2.48 37.12 26.25
N GLY A 678 -1.59 36.32 25.65
CA GLY A 678 -0.27 36.75 25.17
C GLY A 678 0.77 36.94 26.28
N VAL A 679 0.40 36.77 27.55
CA VAL A 679 1.24 37.07 28.73
C VAL A 679 1.55 35.81 29.52
N ARG A 680 0.55 34.98 29.82
CA ARG A 680 0.69 33.77 30.63
C ARG A 680 0.77 32.55 29.73
N TYR A 681 1.91 31.89 29.76
CA TYR A 681 2.19 30.71 28.93
C TYR A 681 2.17 29.43 29.76
N THR A 682 1.74 28.34 29.15
CA THR A 682 1.87 26.99 29.71
C THR A 682 3.35 26.58 29.85
N ALA A 683 3.60 25.46 30.53
CA ALA A 683 4.83 24.70 30.29
C ALA A 683 4.93 24.29 28.80
N PRO A 684 6.13 24.00 28.28
CA PRO A 684 6.28 23.42 26.94
C PRO A 684 5.45 22.13 26.81
N LEU A 685 4.70 22.02 25.73
CA LEU A 685 3.93 20.85 25.35
C LEU A 685 4.38 20.39 23.97
N PRO A 686 4.44 19.09 23.69
CA PRO A 686 4.58 18.62 22.31
C PRO A 686 3.35 19.04 21.49
N ILE A 687 3.51 19.30 20.19
CA ILE A 687 2.43 19.72 19.30
C ILE A 687 1.13 18.90 19.43
N PRO A 688 1.14 17.55 19.38
CA PRO A 688 -0.11 16.77 19.52
C PRO A 688 -0.82 17.00 20.87
N ALA A 689 -0.07 17.11 21.97
CA ALA A 689 -0.66 17.45 23.27
C ALA A 689 -1.23 18.88 23.31
N ALA A 690 -0.57 19.82 22.65
CA ALA A 690 -1.05 21.19 22.53
C ALA A 690 -2.34 21.26 21.70
N ALA A 691 -2.43 20.48 20.61
CA ALA A 691 -3.61 20.39 19.75
C ALA A 691 -4.80 19.76 20.49
N ASP A 692 -4.60 18.63 21.17
CA ASP A 692 -5.61 17.99 22.02
C ASP A 692 -6.11 18.95 23.12
N ALA A 693 -5.21 19.70 23.77
CA ALA A 693 -5.58 20.67 24.80
C ALA A 693 -6.46 21.81 24.24
N LEU A 694 -6.21 22.27 23.02
CA LEU A 694 -7.06 23.28 22.35
C LEU A 694 -8.43 22.70 21.99
N LEU A 695 -8.48 21.47 21.46
CA LEU A 695 -9.72 20.78 21.13
C LEU A 695 -10.60 20.58 22.38
N ARG A 696 -10.05 20.04 23.47
CA ARG A 696 -10.79 19.84 24.74
C ARG A 696 -11.29 21.12 25.38
N LYS A 697 -10.60 22.24 25.12
CA LYS A 697 -11.02 23.54 25.64
C LYS A 697 -12.26 24.09 24.95
N ARG A 698 -12.57 23.60 23.73
CA ARG A 698 -13.73 24.02 22.91
C ARG A 698 -13.89 25.53 22.85
N ARG A 699 -12.78 26.23 22.64
CA ARG A 699 -12.75 27.69 22.62
C ARG A 699 -12.10 28.20 21.35
N ASN A 700 -12.92 28.82 20.52
CA ASN A 700 -12.48 29.57 19.36
C ASN A 700 -12.01 30.98 19.78
N GLY A 701 -10.97 31.49 19.11
CA GLY A 701 -10.40 32.81 19.36
C GLY A 701 -8.88 32.87 19.25
N ASP A 702 -8.32 33.99 19.69
CA ASP A 702 -6.88 34.24 19.59
C ASP A 702 -6.08 33.34 20.55
N VAL A 703 -5.04 32.72 20.00
CA VAL A 703 -4.10 31.86 20.72
C VAL A 703 -2.68 32.28 20.34
N TYR A 704 -1.78 32.33 21.31
CA TYR A 704 -0.37 32.62 21.11
C TYR A 704 0.44 31.35 21.27
N LEU A 705 1.17 30.98 20.21
CA LEU A 705 2.07 29.83 20.14
C LEU A 705 3.50 30.34 20.25
N LYS A 706 4.21 29.94 21.30
CA LYS A 706 5.61 30.34 21.54
C LYS A 706 6.55 29.14 21.46
N TYR A 707 7.43 29.18 20.48
CA TYR A 707 8.52 28.24 20.25
C TYR A 707 9.83 28.82 20.79
N SER A 708 10.72 27.96 21.28
CA SER A 708 12.03 28.36 21.80
C SER A 708 13.14 27.58 21.12
N PHE A 709 14.26 28.25 20.84
CA PHE A 709 15.45 27.62 20.27
C PHE A 709 16.73 28.29 20.78
N THR A 710 17.86 27.61 20.61
CA THR A 710 19.16 28.09 21.09
C THR A 710 20.15 28.15 19.94
N VAL A 711 20.87 29.28 19.84
CA VAL A 711 21.90 29.53 18.83
C VAL A 711 23.25 29.60 19.53
N GLN A 712 24.18 28.71 19.19
CA GLN A 712 25.56 28.81 19.65
C GLN A 712 26.36 29.71 18.70
N ASP A 713 26.35 29.36 17.42
CA ASP A 713 27.03 30.10 16.37
C ASP A 713 25.98 30.72 15.46
N LEU A 714 26.03 32.04 15.29
CA LEU A 714 25.06 32.74 14.45
C LEU A 714 25.32 32.37 12.97
N PRO A 715 24.34 31.79 12.27
CA PRO A 715 24.53 31.37 10.88
C PRO A 715 24.56 32.55 9.92
N GLU A 716 25.02 32.32 8.70
CA GLU A 716 24.93 33.32 7.62
C GLU A 716 23.47 33.56 7.21
N THR A 717 22.70 32.47 7.03
CA THR A 717 21.28 32.51 6.70
C THR A 717 20.45 31.83 7.79
N LEU A 718 19.31 32.43 8.13
CA LEU A 718 18.33 31.83 9.03
C LEU A 718 16.92 32.34 8.74
N ALA A 719 16.07 31.46 8.24
CA ALA A 719 14.65 31.70 8.05
C ALA A 719 13.81 30.85 9.00
N ALA A 720 12.64 31.34 9.37
CA ALA A 720 11.57 30.54 9.95
C ALA A 720 10.54 30.22 8.87
N GLU A 721 10.19 28.96 8.74
CA GLU A 721 9.01 28.50 8.01
C GLU A 721 7.97 28.02 9.01
N ILE A 722 6.77 28.60 8.93
CA ILE A 722 5.62 28.23 9.76
C ILE A 722 4.44 27.97 8.85
N GLU A 723 3.58 27.05 9.27
CA GLU A 723 2.32 26.86 8.58
C GLU A 723 1.44 28.10 8.67
N PRO A 724 0.52 28.31 7.70
CA PRO A 724 -0.39 29.44 7.74
C PRO A 724 -1.17 29.51 9.06
N MET A 725 -1.64 28.38 9.61
CA MET A 725 -2.35 28.23 10.91
C MET A 725 -3.35 29.36 11.28
N ASN A 726 -3.90 30.07 10.30
CA ASN A 726 -4.62 31.34 10.52
C ASN A 726 -3.82 32.38 11.34
N VAL A 727 -2.53 32.54 11.04
CA VAL A 727 -1.57 33.46 11.66
C VAL A 727 -1.98 34.91 11.40
N ARG A 728 -1.96 35.71 12.46
CA ARG A 728 -2.33 37.13 12.50
C ARG A 728 -1.15 38.06 12.75
N ALA A 729 -0.09 37.56 13.38
CA ALA A 729 1.15 38.30 13.65
C ALA A 729 2.24 37.34 14.15
N VAL A 730 3.50 37.69 13.89
CA VAL A 730 4.68 36.90 14.26
C VAL A 730 5.71 37.80 14.94
N TRP A 731 6.34 37.31 16.01
CA TRP A 731 7.42 38.00 16.71
C TRP A 731 8.64 37.11 16.87
N VAL A 732 9.82 37.70 16.72
CA VAL A 732 11.10 37.08 17.10
C VAL A 732 11.73 37.92 18.21
N ASN A 733 12.00 37.31 19.36
CA ASN A 733 12.54 37.99 20.54
C ASN A 733 11.77 39.27 20.92
N GLY A 734 10.44 39.22 20.81
CA GLY A 734 9.54 40.33 21.14
C GLY A 734 9.45 41.43 20.08
N ARG A 735 10.17 41.33 18.95
CA ARG A 735 10.05 42.24 17.81
C ARG A 735 9.12 41.64 16.77
N GLU A 736 8.11 42.39 16.36
CA GLU A 736 7.17 41.96 15.33
C GLU A 736 7.88 41.92 13.98
N ILE A 737 7.61 40.88 13.20
CA ILE A 737 8.16 40.65 11.87
C ILE A 737 7.05 40.33 10.88
N THR A 738 7.34 40.51 9.60
CA THR A 738 6.45 40.07 8.52
C THR A 738 6.88 38.67 8.05
N ALA A 739 5.90 37.78 7.89
CA ALA A 739 6.08 36.41 7.41
C ALA A 739 5.16 36.18 6.20
N ASP A 740 5.51 36.77 5.07
CA ASP A 740 4.76 36.74 3.81
C ASP A 740 5.54 36.07 2.66
N GLY A 741 6.77 35.61 2.92
CA GLY A 741 7.56 34.84 1.97
C GLY A 741 6.98 33.45 1.75
N GLN A 742 7.29 32.88 0.58
CA GLN A 742 6.88 31.52 0.23
C GLN A 742 7.81 30.48 0.86
N GLY A 743 7.25 29.46 1.51
CA GLY A 743 7.98 28.34 2.09
C GLY A 743 8.71 27.48 1.04
N THR A 744 9.77 26.81 1.48
CA THR A 744 10.56 25.87 0.65
C THR A 744 10.22 24.42 0.91
N LEU A 745 9.67 24.09 2.08
CA LEU A 745 9.14 22.75 2.37
C LEU A 745 7.77 22.52 1.70
N GLU A 746 6.96 23.57 1.64
CA GLU A 746 5.65 23.63 1.03
C GLU A 746 5.39 25.08 0.66
N LYS A 747 4.91 25.31 -0.56
CA LYS A 747 4.70 26.64 -1.12
C LYS A 747 3.65 27.45 -0.36
N GLN A 748 2.76 26.79 0.36
CA GLN A 748 1.77 27.47 1.20
C GLN A 748 2.30 27.89 2.57
N PHE A 749 3.48 27.41 3.00
CA PHE A 749 4.03 27.81 4.29
C PHE A 749 4.49 29.27 4.22
N LEU A 750 4.38 29.96 5.36
CA LEU A 750 4.85 31.33 5.54
C LEU A 750 6.34 31.29 5.89
N ARG A 751 7.15 32.01 5.13
CA ARG A 751 8.60 32.14 5.35
C ARG A 751 8.98 33.55 5.74
N ALA A 752 9.84 33.68 6.74
CA ALA A 752 10.42 34.94 7.17
C ALA A 752 11.93 34.80 7.38
N ASP A 753 12.72 35.73 6.87
CA ASP A 753 14.12 35.87 7.29
C ASP A 753 14.14 36.42 8.72
N ILE A 754 14.70 35.65 9.64
CA ILE A 754 14.76 36.00 11.06
C ILE A 754 16.18 36.30 11.51
N ARG A 755 17.17 36.28 10.61
CA ARG A 755 18.58 36.32 10.97
C ARG A 755 18.92 37.58 11.77
N GLU A 756 18.41 38.75 11.39
CA GLU A 756 18.69 40.01 12.09
C GLU A 756 18.01 40.14 13.46
N TYR A 757 17.05 39.27 13.76
CA TYR A 757 16.24 39.30 14.99
C TYR A 757 16.73 38.32 16.05
N VAL A 758 17.64 37.41 15.67
CA VAL A 758 18.20 36.39 16.57
C VAL A 758 19.56 36.79 17.15
N GLN A 759 19.83 36.27 18.35
CA GLN A 759 21.07 36.47 19.08
C GLN A 759 21.69 35.13 19.49
N ALA A 760 22.98 35.12 19.85
CA ALA A 760 23.58 33.96 20.49
C ALA A 760 22.89 33.68 21.84
N GLY A 761 22.71 32.41 22.18
CA GLY A 761 21.94 31.95 23.32
C GLY A 761 20.48 31.67 22.98
N LYS A 762 19.58 31.92 23.94
CA LYS A 762 18.15 31.60 23.82
C LYS A 762 17.41 32.62 22.97
N ASN A 763 16.52 32.13 22.13
CA ASN A 763 15.64 32.89 21.25
C ASN A 763 14.21 32.36 21.32
N GLU A 764 13.24 33.22 21.00
CA GLU A 764 11.82 32.88 20.96
C GLU A 764 11.19 33.32 19.63
N LEU A 765 10.39 32.43 19.04
CA LEU A 765 9.49 32.71 17.92
C LEU A 765 8.05 32.60 18.45
N THR A 766 7.26 33.65 18.34
CA THR A 766 5.86 33.67 18.81
C THR A 766 4.92 33.97 17.65
N CYS A 767 3.88 33.16 17.48
CA CYS A 767 2.82 33.38 16.49
C CYS A 767 1.50 33.63 17.21
N ARG A 768 0.78 34.69 16.86
CA ARG A 768 -0.63 34.85 17.24
C ARG A 768 -1.48 34.28 16.11
N ILE A 769 -2.26 33.26 16.42
CA ILE A 769 -3.21 32.64 15.49
C ILE A 769 -4.65 32.93 15.91
N HIS A 770 -5.57 32.84 14.96
CA HIS A 770 -6.99 32.74 15.26
C HIS A 770 -7.44 31.28 15.16
N TYR A 771 -7.57 30.63 16.32
CA TYR A 771 -7.96 29.22 16.39
C TYR A 771 -9.48 29.10 16.25
N HIS A 772 -9.91 28.23 15.34
CA HIS A 772 -11.31 27.89 15.13
C HIS A 772 -11.42 26.40 14.80
N GLN A 773 -12.49 25.77 15.26
CA GLN A 773 -12.97 24.47 14.78
C GLN A 773 -14.50 24.49 14.68
N PRO A 774 -15.08 23.81 13.67
CA PRO A 774 -16.52 23.66 13.54
C PRO A 774 -17.08 22.65 14.55
N ASP A 775 -18.38 22.76 14.87
CA ASP A 775 -19.07 21.89 15.84
C ASP A 775 -18.95 20.41 15.48
N MET A 776 -18.96 20.08 14.19
CA MET A 776 -18.80 18.71 13.69
C MET A 776 -17.52 18.03 14.17
N VAL A 777 -16.40 18.76 14.29
CA VAL A 777 -15.15 18.21 14.82
C VAL A 777 -15.34 17.79 16.28
N TYR A 778 -16.05 18.58 17.07
CA TYR A 778 -16.32 18.25 18.47
C TYR A 778 -17.31 17.11 18.62
N ASP A 779 -18.34 17.08 17.79
CA ASP A 779 -19.35 16.02 17.78
C ASP A 779 -18.72 14.65 17.53
N VAL A 780 -17.98 14.52 16.43
CA VAL A 780 -17.33 13.26 16.01
C VAL A 780 -16.20 12.86 16.96
N LEU A 781 -15.40 13.80 17.46
CA LEU A 781 -14.27 13.46 18.31
C LEU A 781 -14.63 13.25 19.79
N PHE A 782 -15.71 13.83 20.31
CA PHE A 782 -15.92 13.84 21.75
C PHE A 782 -17.36 13.60 22.22
N ASP A 783 -18.39 13.91 21.42
CA ASP A 783 -19.78 13.83 21.86
C ASP A 783 -20.46 12.51 21.45
N ARG A 784 -20.00 11.88 20.36
CA ARG A 784 -20.48 10.57 19.90
C ARG A 784 -19.64 9.41 20.42
N THR A 785 -20.28 8.26 20.65
CA THR A 785 -19.64 7.01 21.13
C THR A 785 -19.62 5.90 20.10
N ASP A 786 -20.34 6.06 18.99
CA ASP A 786 -20.56 5.08 17.93
C ASP A 786 -19.78 5.39 16.65
N VAL A 787 -18.76 6.25 16.75
CA VAL A 787 -17.96 6.74 15.62
C VAL A 787 -17.00 5.66 15.13
N THR A 788 -17.07 5.39 13.83
CA THR A 788 -16.15 4.53 13.09
C THR A 788 -15.19 5.37 12.24
N GLU A 789 -14.26 4.71 11.57
CA GLU A 789 -13.33 5.30 10.59
C GLU A 789 -14.04 6.13 9.53
N SER A 790 -15.22 5.70 9.06
CA SER A 790 -16.02 6.36 8.02
C SER A 790 -16.25 7.85 8.29
N LEU A 791 -16.59 8.22 9.53
CA LEU A 791 -16.80 9.62 9.91
C LEU A 791 -15.49 10.34 10.23
N ILE A 792 -14.51 9.65 10.80
CA ILE A 792 -13.20 10.24 11.13
C ILE A 792 -12.48 10.68 9.86
N ASN A 793 -12.56 9.88 8.80
CA ASN A 793 -11.93 10.14 7.51
C ASN A 793 -12.55 11.34 6.77
N CYS A 794 -13.77 11.73 7.13
CA CYS A 794 -14.45 12.92 6.60
C CYS A 794 -14.04 14.23 7.31
N LEU A 795 -13.31 14.17 8.43
CA LEU A 795 -13.02 15.35 9.23
C LEU A 795 -12.03 16.29 8.54
N THR A 796 -12.37 17.57 8.55
CA THR A 796 -11.49 18.68 8.18
C THR A 796 -11.42 19.68 9.32
N TYR A 797 -10.20 20.10 9.63
CA TYR A 797 -9.91 21.07 10.68
C TYR A 797 -9.71 22.47 10.08
N ASP A 798 -10.35 23.49 10.66
CA ASP A 798 -10.22 24.87 10.16
C ASP A 798 -8.85 25.48 10.53
N THR A 799 -8.44 25.30 11.79
CA THR A 799 -7.13 25.73 12.27
C THR A 799 -6.35 24.58 12.90
N GLU A 800 -5.33 24.11 12.21
CA GLU A 800 -4.38 23.13 12.73
C GLU A 800 -3.12 23.84 13.21
N ILE A 801 -2.63 23.48 14.40
CA ILE A 801 -1.33 23.95 14.90
C ILE A 801 -0.25 22.93 14.54
N ASP A 802 0.94 23.41 14.17
CA ASP A 802 2.06 22.54 13.81
C ASP A 802 3.40 23.06 14.35
N ALA A 803 4.48 22.33 14.08
CA ALA A 803 5.84 22.72 14.35
C ALA A 803 6.24 23.97 13.55
N ALA A 804 7.21 24.71 14.08
CA ALA A 804 7.96 25.70 13.31
C ALA A 804 9.27 25.09 12.82
N TYR A 805 9.72 25.48 11.62
CA TYR A 805 10.95 24.97 11.02
C TYR A 805 11.95 26.11 10.87
N LEU A 806 13.11 26.00 11.50
CA LEU A 806 14.22 26.91 11.23
C LEU A 806 15.03 26.34 10.06
N ARG A 807 15.33 27.17 9.06
CA ARG A 807 15.97 26.78 7.79
C ARG A 807 17.16 27.68 7.50
N GLY A 808 18.28 27.11 7.07
CA GLY A 808 19.43 27.91 6.64
C GLY A 808 20.76 27.17 6.66
N SER A 809 21.84 27.94 6.67
CA SER A 809 23.23 27.48 6.59
C SER A 809 23.83 27.25 7.98
N PHE A 810 23.39 26.20 8.68
CA PHE A 810 23.85 25.86 10.02
C PHE A 810 23.96 24.34 10.23
N GLY A 811 24.73 23.93 11.25
CA GLY A 811 24.64 22.60 11.85
C GLY A 811 23.66 22.59 13.02
N VAL A 812 23.18 21.40 13.40
CA VAL A 812 22.35 21.19 14.59
C VAL A 812 23.01 20.13 15.46
N ARG A 813 23.33 20.51 16.69
CA ARG A 813 23.97 19.61 17.66
C ARG A 813 23.01 19.28 18.79
N SER A 814 22.86 17.98 19.10
CA SER A 814 22.20 17.55 20.32
C SER A 814 23.14 17.69 21.52
N LEU A 815 22.68 18.33 22.60
CA LEU A 815 23.44 18.41 23.85
C LEU A 815 23.36 17.11 24.67
N GLY A 816 22.27 16.35 24.53
CA GLY A 816 22.09 15.04 25.17
C GLY A 816 22.86 13.90 24.48
N GLY A 817 23.45 14.17 23.31
CA GLY A 817 24.14 13.16 22.51
C GLY A 817 23.18 12.20 21.81
N TYR A 818 23.72 11.10 21.29
CA TYR A 818 22.96 10.06 20.59
C TYR A 818 23.23 8.69 21.22
N ALA A 819 22.18 7.90 21.39
CA ALA A 819 22.27 6.50 21.81
C ALA A 819 21.69 5.60 20.71
N ASP A 820 22.30 4.44 20.48
CA ASP A 820 21.77 3.47 19.51
C ASP A 820 20.55 2.75 20.11
N ALA A 821 19.40 2.77 19.42
CA ALA A 821 18.23 1.96 19.80
C ALA A 821 18.24 0.59 19.14
N LYS A 822 18.40 0.57 17.81
CA LYS A 822 18.57 -0.62 16.97
C LYS A 822 19.49 -0.24 15.79
N PRO A 823 20.05 -1.21 15.03
CA PRO A 823 20.93 -0.88 13.90
C PRO A 823 20.30 0.15 12.96
N GLY A 824 21.04 1.23 12.69
CA GLY A 824 20.58 2.34 11.84
C GLY A 824 19.66 3.35 12.52
N ILE A 825 19.45 3.26 13.84
CA ILE A 825 18.51 4.13 14.57
C ILE A 825 19.15 4.73 15.82
N ALA A 826 19.10 6.06 15.88
CA ALA A 826 19.63 6.86 16.97
C ALA A 826 18.51 7.51 17.78
N LEU A 827 18.61 7.47 19.10
CA LEU A 827 17.77 8.23 20.03
C LEU A 827 18.49 9.46 20.55
N SER A 828 17.76 10.55 20.74
CA SER A 828 18.28 11.76 21.37
C SER A 828 17.19 12.53 22.11
N GLU A 829 17.47 12.92 23.36
CA GLU A 829 16.57 13.76 24.17
C GLU A 829 16.74 15.27 23.87
N GLY A 830 17.65 15.65 22.97
CA GLY A 830 18.05 17.04 22.81
C GLY A 830 18.67 17.62 24.10
N PRO A 831 18.44 18.91 24.44
CA PRO A 831 17.95 19.94 23.53
C PRO A 831 18.94 20.16 22.38
N PHE A 832 18.43 20.69 21.27
CA PHE A 832 19.24 20.99 20.09
C PHE A 832 19.70 22.44 20.05
N VAL A 833 20.91 22.67 19.55
CA VAL A 833 21.50 24.00 19.37
C VAL A 833 21.98 24.19 17.93
N LEU A 834 21.78 25.40 17.39
CA LEU A 834 22.35 25.78 16.09
C LEU A 834 23.84 26.04 16.24
N THR A 835 24.64 25.44 15.37
CA THR A 835 26.11 25.59 15.29
C THR A 835 26.53 26.02 13.89
N ALA A 836 27.83 26.29 13.71
CA ALA A 836 28.39 26.45 12.36
C ALA A 836 28.10 25.20 11.50
N LEU A 837 27.86 25.43 10.20
CA LEU A 837 27.66 24.36 9.23
C LEU A 837 28.95 23.52 9.10
N PRO A 838 28.91 22.20 9.30
CA PRO A 838 30.07 21.32 9.13
C PRO A 838 30.65 21.45 7.73
N GLN A 839 31.97 21.62 7.62
CA GLN A 839 32.68 21.65 6.33
C GLN A 839 33.16 20.26 5.92
N GLU A 840 33.45 19.40 6.90
CA GLU A 840 33.88 18.03 6.70
C GLU A 840 33.12 17.11 7.65
N LEU A 841 32.87 15.88 7.21
CA LEU A 841 32.13 14.87 7.97
C LEU A 841 32.50 13.45 7.51
N GLU A 842 32.29 12.45 8.36
CA GLU A 842 32.27 11.05 7.93
C GLU A 842 30.99 10.80 7.13
N SER A 843 31.09 10.14 5.99
CA SER A 843 29.94 9.88 5.12
C SER A 843 28.86 8.95 5.71
N ALA A 844 29.13 8.25 6.81
CA ALA A 844 28.17 7.43 7.55
C ALA A 844 27.49 8.23 8.68
N ARG A 845 26.25 7.88 9.04
CA ARG A 845 25.53 8.44 10.21
C ARG A 845 25.56 9.98 10.24
N ILE A 846 25.26 10.61 9.10
CA ILE A 846 25.41 12.06 8.89
C ILE A 846 24.46 12.85 9.80
N ASN A 847 23.29 12.30 10.13
CA ASN A 847 22.34 12.82 11.12
C ASN A 847 23.01 13.20 12.46
N ARG A 848 24.06 12.47 12.87
CA ARG A 848 24.76 12.71 14.15
C ARG A 848 25.81 13.82 14.06
N GLN A 849 26.11 14.31 12.87
CA GLN A 849 27.22 15.21 12.56
C GLN A 849 26.74 16.60 12.13
N GLY A 850 25.61 17.07 12.68
CA GLY A 850 25.06 18.39 12.38
C GLY A 850 23.78 18.38 11.55
N PHE A 851 23.29 17.21 11.12
CA PHE A 851 22.16 17.08 10.20
C PHE A 851 20.98 16.21 10.73
N PRO A 852 20.60 16.27 12.03
CA PRO A 852 19.60 15.38 12.60
C PRO A 852 18.22 15.47 11.94
N PHE A 853 17.81 16.65 11.47
CA PHE A 853 16.51 16.87 10.79
C PHE A 853 16.67 17.14 9.29
N PHE A 854 17.78 16.72 8.70
CA PHE A 854 18.05 17.00 7.29
C PHE A 854 17.16 16.17 6.37
N ALA A 855 16.67 16.83 5.31
CA ALA A 855 15.99 16.22 4.17
C ALA A 855 16.40 16.97 2.90
N GLY A 856 16.53 16.26 1.78
CA GLY A 856 17.02 16.83 0.53
C GLY A 856 18.38 16.28 0.11
N ARG A 857 19.15 17.08 -0.63
CA ARG A 857 20.40 16.64 -1.27
C ARG A 857 21.64 17.24 -0.63
N MET A 858 22.69 16.43 -0.49
CA MET A 858 24.03 16.88 -0.10
C MET A 858 25.11 16.21 -0.94
N THR A 859 26.18 16.94 -1.22
CA THR A 859 27.30 16.48 -2.05
C THR A 859 28.57 16.33 -1.22
N LEU A 860 29.05 15.10 -1.14
CA LEU A 860 30.26 14.71 -0.42
C LEU A 860 31.39 14.50 -1.42
N ARG A 861 32.55 15.09 -1.16
CA ARG A 861 33.75 14.97 -1.99
C ARG A 861 34.91 14.39 -1.21
N PHE A 862 35.57 13.40 -1.80
CA PHE A 862 36.70 12.70 -1.19
C PHE A 862 37.57 12.06 -2.28
N THR A 863 38.68 11.45 -1.88
CA THR A 863 39.60 10.79 -2.81
C THR A 863 39.69 9.29 -2.57
N ALA A 864 39.76 8.52 -3.65
CA ALA A 864 39.97 7.08 -3.64
C ALA A 864 41.31 6.75 -4.30
N GLU A 865 42.16 5.97 -3.64
CA GLU A 865 43.37 5.44 -4.27
C GLU A 865 43.12 4.01 -4.76
N LEU A 866 43.25 3.81 -6.07
CA LEU A 866 42.91 2.54 -6.73
C LEU A 866 44.10 2.00 -7.52
N PRO A 867 44.36 0.68 -7.48
CA PRO A 867 45.51 0.09 -8.15
C PRO A 867 45.36 0.04 -9.68
N ASP A 868 44.13 0.08 -10.19
CA ASP A 868 43.80 -0.07 -11.60
C ASP A 868 42.42 0.58 -11.92
N PRO A 869 42.13 0.87 -13.20
CA PRO A 869 40.90 1.57 -13.57
C PRO A 869 39.72 0.62 -13.89
N ASN A 870 39.88 -0.70 -13.92
CA ASN A 870 38.85 -1.62 -14.40
C ASN A 870 37.89 -2.03 -13.27
N ARG A 871 37.12 -1.07 -12.75
CA ARG A 871 36.29 -1.27 -11.55
C ARG A 871 34.91 -0.62 -11.68
N SER A 872 33.90 -1.27 -11.12
CA SER A 872 32.60 -0.68 -10.79
C SER A 872 32.62 -0.21 -9.33
N LEU A 873 31.72 0.71 -9.00
CA LEU A 873 31.54 1.25 -7.67
C LEU A 873 30.17 0.82 -7.15
N ARG A 874 30.14 0.13 -6.01
CA ARG A 874 28.93 -0.18 -5.27
C ARG A 874 28.86 0.64 -3.98
N LEU A 875 27.68 1.20 -3.70
CA LEU A 875 27.42 2.10 -2.57
C LEU A 875 26.53 1.42 -1.54
N HIS A 876 27.08 1.16 -0.35
CA HIS A 876 26.35 0.62 0.79
C HIS A 876 25.99 1.73 1.77
N GLY A 877 24.74 1.74 2.23
CA GLY A 877 24.23 2.71 3.19
C GLY A 877 22.76 3.02 2.97
N ARG A 878 22.26 4.05 3.66
CA ARG A 878 20.85 4.46 3.62
C ARG A 878 20.70 5.82 2.96
N TYR A 879 20.11 5.80 1.77
CA TYR A 879 19.84 6.96 0.91
C TYR A 879 18.72 6.60 -0.07
N ALA A 880 17.98 7.60 -0.55
CA ALA A 880 16.95 7.40 -1.57
C ALA A 880 17.56 7.28 -2.97
N THR A 881 18.45 8.20 -3.33
CA THR A 881 19.19 8.18 -4.59
C THR A 881 20.63 8.65 -4.40
N ALA A 882 21.52 8.26 -5.32
CA ALA A 882 22.89 8.73 -5.35
C ALA A 882 23.32 9.10 -6.77
N GLN A 883 23.76 10.34 -6.97
CA GLN A 883 24.42 10.76 -8.21
C GLN A 883 25.94 10.74 -7.99
N VAL A 884 26.67 10.08 -8.87
CA VAL A 884 28.12 9.90 -8.74
C VAL A 884 28.85 10.61 -9.86
N SER A 885 29.93 11.31 -9.51
CA SER A 885 30.94 11.73 -10.48
C SER A 885 32.35 11.35 -10.03
N VAL A 886 33.17 10.96 -11.00
CA VAL A 886 34.55 10.53 -10.75
C VAL A 886 35.48 11.28 -11.69
N ASN A 887 36.49 11.97 -11.15
CA ASN A 887 37.41 12.83 -11.90
C ASN A 887 36.70 13.80 -12.86
N GLY A 888 35.56 14.35 -12.45
CA GLY A 888 34.74 15.28 -13.25
C GLY A 888 33.81 14.63 -14.29
N VAL A 889 33.80 13.30 -14.42
CA VAL A 889 32.85 12.57 -15.27
C VAL A 889 31.62 12.18 -14.47
N GLU A 890 30.46 12.67 -14.88
CA GLU A 890 29.16 12.31 -14.27
C GLU A 890 28.60 10.99 -14.82
N PHE A 891 27.86 10.30 -13.97
CA PHE A 891 27.20 9.05 -14.29
C PHE A 891 25.70 9.10 -13.98
N PRO A 892 24.89 8.19 -14.55
CA PRO A 892 23.47 8.09 -14.23
C PRO A 892 23.21 7.95 -12.73
N THR A 893 22.11 8.56 -12.26
CA THR A 893 21.68 8.46 -10.87
C THR A 893 21.33 7.01 -10.52
N LEU A 894 21.88 6.52 -9.42
CA LEU A 894 21.49 5.27 -8.80
C LEU A 894 20.15 5.46 -8.09
N LEU A 895 19.14 4.74 -8.58
CA LEU A 895 17.76 4.76 -8.07
C LEU A 895 17.32 3.36 -7.65
N LEU A 896 17.26 2.44 -8.60
CA LEU A 896 16.80 1.06 -8.41
C LEU A 896 17.94 0.06 -8.18
N GLU A 897 19.17 0.54 -8.32
CA GLU A 897 20.41 -0.22 -8.21
C GLU A 897 21.35 0.49 -7.21
N ASP A 898 22.39 -0.21 -6.77
CA ASP A 898 23.42 0.30 -5.86
C ASP A 898 24.83 0.27 -6.47
N GLU A 899 24.96 -0.22 -7.70
CA GLU A 899 26.23 -0.43 -8.39
C GLU A 899 26.24 0.27 -9.75
N LEU A 900 27.39 0.89 -10.07
CA LEU A 900 27.61 1.62 -11.29
C LEU A 900 28.98 1.25 -11.89
N ASP A 901 29.01 0.99 -13.20
CA ASP A 901 30.28 0.86 -13.92
C ASP A 901 30.92 2.24 -14.16
N VAL A 902 32.06 2.47 -13.52
CA VAL A 902 32.80 3.75 -13.54
C VAL A 902 34.16 3.66 -14.22
N HIS A 903 34.53 2.51 -14.81
CA HIS A 903 35.89 2.24 -15.29
C HIS A 903 36.41 3.31 -16.27
N ARG A 904 35.51 3.85 -17.11
CA ARG A 904 35.83 4.87 -18.12
C ARG A 904 36.36 6.19 -17.55
N ALA A 905 36.12 6.46 -16.26
CA ALA A 905 36.54 7.69 -15.58
C ALA A 905 37.70 7.45 -14.60
N LEU A 906 38.03 6.19 -14.33
CA LEU A 906 39.07 5.82 -13.37
C LEU A 906 40.47 5.90 -13.97
N ARG A 907 41.44 6.21 -13.11
CA ARG A 907 42.87 6.11 -13.40
C ARG A 907 43.58 5.38 -12.25
N PRO A 908 44.71 4.69 -12.52
CA PRO A 908 45.57 4.20 -11.45
C PRO A 908 46.01 5.33 -10.52
N GLY A 909 46.06 5.06 -9.21
CA GLY A 909 46.38 6.03 -8.17
C GLY A 909 45.15 6.79 -7.68
N VAL A 910 45.31 8.09 -7.41
CA VAL A 910 44.29 8.93 -6.76
C VAL A 910 43.22 9.39 -7.74
N ASN A 911 41.96 9.12 -7.39
CA ASN A 911 40.75 9.53 -8.07
C ASN A 911 39.93 10.44 -7.16
N GLU A 912 39.43 11.55 -7.69
CA GLU A 912 38.45 12.39 -6.99
C GLU A 912 37.06 11.79 -7.20
N VAL A 913 36.31 11.62 -6.11
CA VAL A 913 34.95 11.08 -6.12
C VAL A 913 34.03 12.10 -5.46
N CYS A 914 32.96 12.45 -6.16
CA CYS A 914 31.87 13.27 -5.64
C CYS A 914 30.59 12.45 -5.67
N ILE A 915 29.86 12.43 -4.55
CA ILE A 915 28.58 11.73 -4.45
C ILE A 915 27.54 12.70 -3.89
N THR A 916 26.49 12.95 -4.68
CA THR A 916 25.30 13.67 -4.22
C THR A 916 24.27 12.67 -3.73
N LEU A 917 24.06 12.63 -2.41
CA LEU A 917 23.07 11.78 -1.76
C LEU A 917 21.76 12.51 -1.62
N CYS A 918 20.66 11.87 -1.99
CA CYS A 918 19.32 12.32 -1.67
C CYS A 918 18.80 11.58 -0.44
N CYS A 919 18.43 12.33 0.59
CA CYS A 919 17.97 11.82 1.87
C CYS A 919 16.45 11.97 1.99
N SER A 920 15.84 11.05 2.74
CA SER A 920 14.39 10.95 2.92
C SER A 920 13.84 12.08 3.81
N ASN A 921 12.53 12.26 3.85
CA ASN A 921 11.88 13.22 4.75
C ASN A 921 11.71 12.68 6.19
N ARG A 922 12.16 11.45 6.46
CA ARG A 922 11.84 10.73 7.70
C ARG A 922 12.27 11.45 8.97
N ASN A 923 13.47 12.00 8.95
CA ASN A 923 14.05 12.71 10.08
C ASN A 923 13.47 14.12 10.25
N LEU A 924 12.93 14.70 9.17
CA LEU A 924 12.29 16.01 9.19
C LEU A 924 10.84 15.92 9.68
N PHE A 925 10.01 15.07 9.06
CA PHE A 925 8.58 15.01 9.37
C PHE A 925 8.22 14.02 10.47
N GLY A 926 8.95 12.91 10.59
CA GLY A 926 8.70 11.87 11.59
C GLY A 926 8.10 10.59 11.00
N PRO A 927 7.53 9.70 11.84
CA PRO A 927 7.21 9.93 13.26
C PRO A 927 8.43 9.83 14.19
N SER A 928 8.72 10.84 15.01
CA SER A 928 9.95 10.86 15.84
C SER A 928 9.76 10.37 17.27
N HIS A 929 8.51 10.35 17.78
CA HIS A 929 8.21 10.30 19.21
C HIS A 929 7.40 9.06 19.62
N VAL A 930 7.49 7.99 18.84
CA VAL A 930 6.82 6.71 19.12
C VAL A 930 7.62 5.97 20.20
N LYS A 931 6.98 5.73 21.35
CA LYS A 931 7.67 5.18 22.52
C LYS A 931 8.09 3.72 22.37
N ASP A 932 7.20 2.88 21.83
CA ASP A 932 7.37 1.43 21.85
C ASP A 932 8.00 0.87 20.58
N ASP A 933 7.98 1.63 19.47
CA ASP A 933 8.71 1.30 18.25
C ASP A 933 9.35 2.56 17.63
N PRO A 934 10.66 2.77 17.78
CA PRO A 934 11.35 3.96 17.29
C PRO A 934 11.41 4.07 15.75
N GLU A 935 11.07 3.00 15.02
CA GLU A 935 10.85 3.04 13.57
C GLU A 935 9.80 2.00 13.17
N PRO A 936 8.52 2.41 13.09
CA PRO A 936 7.43 1.54 12.67
C PRO A 936 7.52 1.24 11.18
N MET A 937 7.47 -0.04 10.80
CA MET A 937 7.53 -0.47 9.40
C MET A 937 6.25 -0.18 8.61
N MET A 938 5.15 0.06 9.32
CA MET A 938 3.85 0.49 8.81
C MET A 938 3.47 1.80 9.51
N VAL A 939 3.41 2.90 8.77
CA VAL A 939 3.31 4.26 9.33
C VAL A 939 1.89 4.81 9.16
N PHE A 940 1.16 4.82 10.27
CA PHE A 940 -0.17 5.40 10.42
C PHE A 940 -0.16 6.82 11.03
N PRO A 941 -1.24 7.62 10.87
CA PRO A 941 -1.38 8.93 11.49
C PRO A 941 -1.20 8.93 13.02
N ASP A 942 -1.60 7.85 13.69
CA ASP A 942 -1.54 7.73 15.15
C ASP A 942 -0.10 7.63 15.71
N HIS A 943 0.89 7.33 14.87
CA HIS A 943 2.31 7.43 15.25
C HIS A 943 2.78 8.87 15.37
N PHE A 944 2.09 9.83 14.74
CA PHE A 944 2.37 11.25 14.87
C PHE A 944 1.52 11.90 15.96
N ASP A 945 0.27 11.45 16.10
CA ASP A 945 -0.65 11.87 17.15
C ASP A 945 -1.32 10.64 17.81
N PRO A 946 -0.84 10.18 18.98
CA PRO A 946 -1.30 8.94 19.63
C PRO A 946 -2.73 9.00 20.20
N GLY A 947 -3.54 9.98 19.81
CA GLY A 947 -4.96 10.05 20.09
C GLY A 947 -5.31 10.65 21.45
N LYS A 948 -6.52 10.35 21.93
CA LYS A 948 -7.22 11.09 22.99
C LYS A 948 -6.75 10.81 24.42
N ASP A 949 -5.68 10.03 24.62
CA ASP A 949 -5.20 9.64 25.96
C ASP A 949 -4.21 10.64 26.59
N TRP A 950 -4.17 11.87 26.07
CA TRP A 950 -3.36 12.95 26.64
C TRP A 950 -3.86 13.37 28.03
N GLN A 951 -2.98 13.31 29.02
CA GLN A 951 -3.23 13.80 30.38
C GLN A 951 -2.07 14.66 30.86
N ASN A 952 -2.33 15.93 31.16
CA ASN A 952 -1.33 16.90 31.61
C ASN A 952 -0.07 16.95 30.69
N GLY A 953 -0.27 16.83 29.38
CA GLY A 953 0.82 16.86 28.39
C GLY A 953 1.58 15.53 28.22
N LYS A 954 1.09 14.42 28.78
CA LYS A 954 1.68 13.08 28.64
C LYS A 954 0.71 12.11 27.98
N ASN A 955 1.22 11.19 27.18
CA ASN A 955 0.47 10.09 26.58
C ASN A 955 1.29 8.79 26.72
N PRO A 956 0.67 7.64 27.04
CA PRO A 956 1.40 6.38 27.26
C PRO A 956 2.22 5.89 26.05
N ARG A 957 1.81 6.25 24.81
CA ARG A 957 2.46 5.88 23.54
C ARG A 957 3.47 6.92 23.03
N TYR A 958 3.60 8.06 23.70
CA TYR A 958 4.49 9.16 23.33
C TYR A 958 5.77 9.17 24.19
N THR A 959 6.90 9.54 23.60
CA THR A 959 8.17 9.78 24.29
C THR A 959 8.73 11.16 23.93
N ASP A 960 9.42 11.83 24.85
CA ASP A 960 10.11 13.10 24.56
C ASP A 960 11.42 12.90 23.77
N SER A 961 11.89 11.65 23.66
CA SER A 961 13.10 11.31 22.92
C SER A 961 12.82 11.21 21.42
N TYR A 962 13.63 11.87 20.61
CA TYR A 962 13.56 11.77 19.16
C TYR A 962 14.23 10.48 18.69
N SER A 963 13.55 9.73 17.84
CA SER A 963 14.14 8.70 17.00
C SER A 963 14.52 9.27 15.64
N PHE A 964 15.78 9.04 15.25
CA PHE A 964 16.35 9.40 13.96
C PHE A 964 16.87 8.16 13.24
N ILE A 965 16.67 8.15 11.93
CA ILE A 965 17.31 7.19 11.04
C ILE A 965 18.71 7.69 10.70
N ASP A 966 19.69 6.81 10.90
CA ASP A 966 21.04 7.02 10.40
C ASP A 966 21.03 6.90 8.87
N PHE A 967 21.51 7.95 8.21
CA PHE A 967 21.61 8.02 6.76
C PHE A 967 23.03 8.37 6.32
N GLY A 968 23.36 8.04 5.07
CA GLY A 968 24.70 8.22 4.52
C GLY A 968 25.23 6.97 3.81
N LEU A 969 26.55 6.95 3.60
CA LEU A 969 27.29 5.83 3.04
C LEU A 969 28.11 5.16 4.16
N ASP A 970 27.75 3.92 4.47
CA ASP A 970 28.43 3.12 5.49
C ASP A 970 29.67 2.42 4.91
N GLU A 971 29.60 2.02 3.65
CA GLU A 971 30.68 1.34 2.95
C GLU A 971 30.59 1.61 1.45
N TRP A 972 31.73 1.49 0.77
CA TRP A 972 31.86 1.57 -0.67
C TRP A 972 32.78 0.46 -1.11
N GLU A 973 32.40 -0.18 -2.20
CA GLU A 973 33.06 -1.38 -2.68
C GLU A 973 33.44 -1.20 -4.15
N TRP A 974 34.74 -1.29 -4.43
CA TRP A 974 35.28 -1.21 -5.78
C TRP A 974 35.47 -2.60 -6.38
N ILE A 975 34.53 -3.01 -7.22
CA ILE A 975 34.43 -4.38 -7.72
C ILE A 975 35.21 -4.50 -9.04
N PRO A 976 36.14 -5.46 -9.20
CA PRO A 976 36.86 -5.65 -10.45
C PRO A 976 35.94 -6.04 -11.61
N VAL A 977 35.95 -5.25 -12.68
CA VAL A 977 35.22 -5.53 -13.93
C VAL A 977 36.17 -6.26 -14.89
N GLN A 978 35.70 -7.28 -15.60
CA GLN A 978 36.51 -7.87 -16.67
C GLN A 978 36.65 -6.85 -17.80
N PRO A 979 37.87 -6.60 -18.33
CA PRO A 979 38.00 -5.76 -19.51
C PRO A 979 37.18 -6.42 -20.63
N ALA A 980 36.23 -5.67 -21.21
CA ALA A 980 35.61 -6.08 -22.46
C ALA A 980 36.74 -6.41 -23.43
N LYS A 981 36.76 -7.63 -23.97
CA LYS A 981 37.71 -7.97 -25.03
C LYS A 981 37.51 -6.92 -26.12
N LYS A 982 38.49 -6.05 -26.30
CA LYS A 982 38.57 -5.23 -27.50
C LYS A 982 38.64 -6.22 -28.66
N ASP A 983 37.61 -6.24 -29.50
CA ASP A 983 37.74 -6.82 -30.83
C ASP A 983 38.97 -6.18 -31.48
N GLN A 984 39.99 -7.01 -31.69
CA GLN A 984 41.22 -6.64 -32.39
C GLN A 984 40.97 -6.55 -33.89
#